data_AF-R0G0I5-F1
#
_entry.id   AF-R0G0I5-F1
#
_cell.length_a   1.000
_cell.length_b   1.000
_cell.length_c   1.000
_cell.angle_alpha   90.00
_cell.angle_beta   90.00
_cell.angle_gamma   90.00
#
_symmetry.space_group_name_H-M   'P 1'
#
loop_
_entity.id
_entity.type
_entity.pdbx_description
1 polymer ?
#
loop_
_entity_poly.entity_id
_entity_poly.type
_entity_poly.pdbx_seq_one_letter_code
_entity_poly.pdbx_strand_id
1 'polypeptide(L)'
;MAMEKSSSKYRTQFWYVAMASFLLWLVLLYLFSSSAKTVHNHERLFRQENIIDLPVENVAQNHESYEAPVVVSEAISVDNSSLPVSVDSSPVVDQMSEDKKVVTDLVEELEKERVEKEKKRVDTVVTGRSSRTRRGNRESRKTRSSGRLEADMKRVRRSIDDDESNLEENSVENHQSSDKEPNYFESKTNVEPKKEQVDDNDEDLENKKGKELENDGSDNDLQGDDNTAKIVSKPKTQRNYASSNSTSQAKTRVNTKRNQPKKDQKVMLQPIETRRNDPCKGKYVYMHEVPALFNEELLKNCWTLSRWTDMCELTSNFGLGPRLPNMEGVSGWYATNQFTLEVIFHNRMKQYKCLTKDSSLASAVFVPYYPGLDLMRFLWGPFPSMRDAAALDLMKWLRESQEWKRLDGRDHFMVAGRTTWDFMRTPENESDWGNRLMILPEVRNMTMLLIESSPWNYHGFAVPYPTYFHPSTYAEIIQWQMRMRRMNRRYLFSFVGAPRPNLGDSIRTEIMDQCKASKSKCKLLECVSGSQKCYKPDQIMKFFLSSTFCLQPPGDSYTRRSTFDSILAGCIPVFFHPGSAYAQYVWHLPKDIAKYSVFIPEKNVKEGKVSIENILSRIPRTRIFAMREQVIRLIPRLMYFNPLSKSEDTGRFEDAFDVAVEGVLQRVDGLRKRIEEGNEEIFDFPEQYSWKYNVFGNVEKHEWDSYFDRP
;
A
#
# COMPACT_ATOMS: atom_id res chain seq x y z
N MET A 1 78.04 -9.04 28.15
CA MET A 1 77.40 -9.03 26.81
C MET A 1 76.10 -9.86 26.83
N ALA A 2 75.04 -9.39 27.50
CA ALA A 2 73.82 -10.20 27.71
C ALA A 2 72.49 -9.49 27.39
N MET A 3 72.47 -8.17 27.18
CA MET A 3 71.22 -7.43 26.89
C MET A 3 70.90 -7.28 25.40
N GLU A 4 71.89 -7.21 24.51
CA GLU A 4 71.64 -6.98 23.07
C GLU A 4 70.88 -8.12 22.37
N LYS A 5 71.05 -9.38 22.82
CA LYS A 5 70.41 -10.55 22.19
C LYS A 5 68.89 -10.62 22.38
N SER A 6 68.30 -9.76 23.22
CA SER A 6 66.84 -9.70 23.40
C SER A 6 66.15 -8.89 22.29
N SER A 7 66.68 -7.70 21.96
CA SER A 7 66.03 -6.73 21.05
C SER A 7 65.78 -7.27 19.63
N SER A 8 66.67 -8.12 19.12
CA SER A 8 66.57 -8.68 17.77
C SER A 8 65.33 -9.55 17.51
N LYS A 9 64.91 -10.36 18.51
CA LYS A 9 63.72 -11.23 18.38
C LYS A 9 62.41 -10.43 18.31
N TYR A 10 62.30 -9.34 19.05
CA TYR A 10 61.09 -8.50 19.02
C TYR A 10 61.00 -7.67 17.74
N ARG A 11 62.12 -7.12 17.24
CA ARG A 11 62.13 -6.44 15.92
C ARG A 11 61.71 -7.37 14.78
N THR A 12 62.20 -8.62 14.76
CA THR A 12 61.83 -9.58 13.70
C THR A 12 60.36 -9.99 13.78
N GLN A 13 59.82 -10.27 14.98
CA GLN A 13 58.38 -10.58 15.12
C GLN A 13 57.48 -9.39 14.74
N PHE A 14 57.87 -8.15 15.06
CA PHE A 14 57.12 -6.96 14.64
C PHE A 14 57.01 -6.84 13.12
N TRP A 15 58.11 -7.08 12.38
CA TRP A 15 58.08 -7.08 10.91
C TRP A 15 57.17 -8.16 10.32
N TYR A 16 57.12 -9.37 10.91
CA TYR A 16 56.19 -10.40 10.46
C TYR A 16 54.73 -10.01 10.67
N VAL A 17 54.38 -9.39 11.81
CA VAL A 17 53.02 -8.89 12.06
C VAL A 17 52.66 -7.76 11.10
N ALA A 18 53.53 -6.76 10.93
CA ALA A 18 53.31 -5.65 10.00
C ALA A 18 53.14 -6.14 8.55
N MET A 19 53.97 -7.10 8.10
CA MET A 19 53.86 -7.69 6.77
C MET A 19 52.57 -8.50 6.61
N ALA A 20 52.16 -9.28 7.61
CA ALA A 20 50.90 -10.01 7.59
C ALA A 20 49.68 -9.08 7.53
N SER A 21 49.68 -7.98 8.30
CA SER A 21 48.64 -6.95 8.24
C SER A 21 48.60 -6.23 6.89
N PHE A 22 49.74 -5.93 6.29
CA PHE A 22 49.82 -5.31 4.97
C PHE A 22 49.32 -6.25 3.85
N LEU A 23 49.68 -7.54 3.90
CA LEU A 23 49.17 -8.55 2.98
C LEU A 23 47.67 -8.77 3.13
N LEU A 24 47.14 -8.79 4.37
CA LEU A 24 45.70 -8.87 4.63
C LEU A 24 44.96 -7.65 4.07
N TRP A 25 45.52 -6.44 4.25
CA TRP A 25 44.98 -5.21 3.68
C TRP A 25 44.97 -5.21 2.15
N LEU A 26 46.04 -5.69 1.51
CA LEU A 26 46.09 -5.88 0.05
C LEU A 26 45.08 -6.93 -0.45
N VAL A 27 44.86 -8.02 0.28
CA VAL A 27 43.82 -9.02 -0.05
C VAL A 27 42.42 -8.42 0.08
N LEU A 28 42.16 -7.63 1.12
CA LEU A 28 40.88 -6.91 1.27
C LEU A 28 40.68 -5.87 0.16
N LEU A 29 41.72 -5.12 -0.23
CA LEU A 29 41.68 -4.20 -1.37
C LEU A 29 41.45 -4.92 -2.70
N TYR A 30 42.09 -6.08 -2.91
CA TYR A 30 41.88 -6.90 -4.09
C TYR A 30 40.45 -7.46 -4.16
N LEU A 31 39.91 -7.96 -3.04
CA LEU A 31 38.52 -8.43 -2.95
C LEU A 31 37.51 -7.29 -3.14
N PHE A 32 37.79 -6.09 -2.63
CA PHE A 32 36.93 -4.91 -2.83
C PHE A 32 37.00 -4.40 -4.27
N SER A 33 38.19 -4.34 -4.87
CA SER A 33 38.37 -4.00 -6.30
C SER A 33 37.77 -5.05 -7.24
N SER A 34 37.85 -6.33 -6.88
CA SER A 34 37.21 -7.43 -7.61
C SER A 34 35.68 -7.33 -7.50
N SER A 35 35.13 -7.10 -6.30
CA SER A 35 33.70 -6.82 -6.11
C SER A 35 33.23 -5.62 -6.93
N ALA A 36 33.97 -4.51 -6.93
CA ALA A 36 33.66 -3.32 -7.74
C ALA A 36 33.68 -3.62 -9.25
N LYS A 37 34.67 -4.40 -9.73
CA LYS A 37 34.72 -4.86 -11.13
C LYS A 37 33.60 -5.83 -11.47
N THR A 38 33.18 -6.70 -10.56
CA THR A 38 32.05 -7.61 -10.76
C THR A 38 30.73 -6.84 -10.83
N VAL A 39 30.53 -5.84 -9.98
CA VAL A 39 29.37 -4.93 -10.07
C VAL A 39 29.38 -4.17 -11.40
N HIS A 40 30.50 -3.57 -11.79
CA HIS A 40 30.60 -2.77 -13.01
C HIS A 40 30.56 -3.63 -14.30
N ASN A 41 30.97 -4.91 -14.23
CA ASN A 41 30.79 -5.88 -15.33
C ASN A 41 29.35 -6.38 -15.41
N HIS A 42 28.65 -6.59 -14.29
CA HIS A 42 27.20 -6.85 -14.31
C HIS A 42 26.45 -5.65 -14.87
N GLU A 43 26.78 -4.43 -14.47
CA GLU A 43 26.23 -3.18 -15.00
C GLU A 43 26.45 -3.05 -16.53
N ARG A 44 27.61 -3.51 -17.03
CA ARG A 44 27.87 -3.62 -18.47
C ARG A 44 27.03 -4.70 -19.15
N LEU A 45 26.94 -5.90 -18.59
CA LEU A 45 26.14 -6.99 -19.16
C LEU A 45 24.65 -6.62 -19.21
N PHE A 46 24.10 -6.08 -18.12
CA PHE A 46 22.73 -5.56 -18.07
C PHE A 46 22.47 -4.42 -19.06
N ARG A 47 23.48 -3.63 -19.46
CA ARG A 47 23.36 -2.67 -20.57
C ARG A 47 23.51 -3.30 -21.95
N GLN A 48 24.37 -4.31 -22.10
CA GLN A 48 24.77 -4.86 -23.39
C GLN A 48 23.80 -5.93 -23.91
N GLU A 49 23.03 -6.58 -23.03
CA GLU A 49 21.90 -7.44 -23.41
C GLU A 49 20.59 -6.65 -23.63
N ASN A 50 20.52 -5.37 -23.22
CA ASN A 50 19.35 -4.49 -23.36
C ASN A 50 19.54 -3.37 -24.39
N ILE A 51 20.16 -3.68 -25.53
CA ILE A 51 20.14 -2.78 -26.69
C ILE A 51 18.79 -2.95 -27.40
N ILE A 52 17.96 -1.89 -27.35
CA ILE A 52 16.79 -1.77 -28.21
C ILE A 52 17.30 -1.34 -29.59
N ASP A 53 17.29 -2.24 -30.57
CA ASP A 53 17.67 -1.93 -31.96
C ASP A 53 16.65 -1.00 -32.62
N LEU A 54 16.87 0.30 -32.48
CA LEU A 54 16.17 1.35 -33.23
C LEU A 54 16.90 1.60 -34.55
N PRO A 55 16.23 1.54 -35.72
CA PRO A 55 16.86 1.81 -37.00
C PRO A 55 17.18 3.31 -37.13
N VAL A 56 18.47 3.66 -37.12
CA VAL A 56 18.94 5.03 -37.32
C VAL A 56 19.10 5.31 -38.81
N GLU A 57 18.21 6.12 -39.38
CA GLU A 57 18.47 6.75 -40.68
C GLU A 57 19.55 7.83 -40.55
N ASN A 58 20.62 7.73 -41.34
CA ASN A 58 21.74 8.64 -41.29
C ASN A 58 21.39 10.00 -41.93
N VAL A 59 21.09 11.01 -41.12
CA VAL A 59 21.07 12.42 -41.55
C VAL A 59 22.41 13.06 -41.19
N ALA A 60 23.20 13.42 -42.20
CA ALA A 60 24.52 14.02 -42.01
C ALA A 60 24.42 15.43 -41.41
N GLN A 61 25.20 15.69 -40.34
CA GLN A 61 25.34 17.04 -39.79
C GLN A 61 26.42 17.82 -40.55
N ASN A 62 26.02 18.89 -41.23
CA ASN A 62 26.95 19.94 -41.61
C ASN A 62 27.23 20.82 -40.38
N HIS A 63 28.51 21.02 -40.07
CA HIS A 63 28.93 22.04 -39.10
C HIS A 63 28.90 23.43 -39.74
N GLU A 64 28.17 24.36 -39.14
CA GLU A 64 28.50 25.78 -39.19
C GLU A 64 28.56 26.34 -37.76
N SER A 65 29.54 27.20 -37.51
CA SER A 65 29.91 27.69 -36.19
C SER A 65 29.56 29.17 -36.02
N TYR A 66 28.87 29.51 -34.93
CA TYR A 66 28.73 30.89 -34.49
C TYR A 66 29.00 31.01 -32.99
N GLU A 67 30.08 31.73 -32.64
CA GLU A 67 30.35 32.19 -31.29
C GLU A 67 29.56 33.48 -31.00
N ALA A 68 29.26 33.73 -29.72
CA ALA A 68 28.81 35.03 -29.22
C ALA A 68 29.43 35.30 -27.84
N PRO A 69 29.89 36.54 -27.53
CA PRO A 69 30.84 36.75 -26.43
C PRO A 69 30.26 37.29 -25.11
N VAL A 70 31.10 37.21 -24.07
CA VAL A 70 31.09 38.00 -22.82
C VAL A 70 32.36 38.89 -22.89
N VAL A 71 32.55 40.10 -22.34
CA VAL A 71 32.13 40.83 -21.12
C VAL A 71 32.19 42.35 -21.47
N VAL A 72 31.87 43.41 -20.69
CA VAL A 72 31.55 43.69 -19.26
C VAL A 72 30.55 44.88 -19.20
N SER A 73 29.97 45.18 -18.02
CA SER A 73 29.70 46.57 -17.61
C SER A 73 29.88 46.74 -16.09
N GLU A 74 30.37 47.90 -15.66
CA GLU A 74 30.92 48.14 -14.31
C GLU A 74 29.90 48.72 -13.32
N ALA A 75 30.27 48.74 -12.03
CA ALA A 75 29.47 49.34 -10.95
C ALA A 75 29.92 50.78 -10.61
N ILE A 76 28.97 51.64 -10.26
CA ILE A 76 29.21 52.95 -9.62
C ILE A 76 28.25 53.08 -8.41
N SER A 77 28.75 53.60 -7.30
CA SER A 77 28.05 53.70 -6.00
C SER A 77 27.56 55.13 -5.68
N VAL A 78 26.52 55.25 -4.85
CA VAL A 78 26.08 56.51 -4.22
C VAL A 78 25.61 56.29 -2.78
N ASP A 79 25.99 57.23 -1.91
CA ASP A 79 25.88 57.30 -0.45
C ASP A 79 25.09 58.55 -0.03
N ASN A 80 24.43 58.71 1.14
CA ASN A 80 23.96 57.88 2.28
C ASN A 80 22.94 58.81 3.06
N SER A 81 22.25 58.55 4.18
CA SER A 81 22.11 57.45 5.15
C SER A 81 20.78 57.61 5.95
N SER A 82 20.35 56.58 6.70
CA SER A 82 19.63 56.77 7.98
C SER A 82 19.50 55.47 8.80
N LEU A 83 20.00 55.50 10.04
CA LEU A 83 19.87 54.53 11.13
C LEU A 83 19.29 55.29 12.36
N PRO A 84 19.04 54.71 13.55
CA PRO A 84 19.14 53.30 13.98
C PRO A 84 17.89 52.75 14.72
N VAL A 85 17.77 51.41 14.82
CA VAL A 85 17.11 50.72 15.97
C VAL A 85 17.95 49.50 16.36
N SER A 86 17.92 49.14 17.64
CA SER A 86 18.76 48.15 18.32
C SER A 86 18.73 46.72 17.76
N VAL A 87 19.93 46.12 17.67
CA VAL A 87 20.11 44.66 17.74
C VAL A 87 20.04 44.25 19.22
N ASP A 88 19.34 43.16 19.51
CA ASP A 88 19.63 42.31 20.67
C ASP A 88 19.77 40.86 20.15
N SER A 89 20.66 40.08 20.77
CA SER A 89 21.21 38.86 20.17
C SER A 89 21.04 37.63 21.06
N SER A 90 20.52 36.55 20.49
CA SER A 90 20.56 35.21 21.08
C SER A 90 20.78 34.16 19.98
N PRO A 91 21.53 33.08 20.25
CA PRO A 91 22.13 32.27 19.20
C PRO A 91 21.14 31.28 18.56
N VAL A 92 21.32 31.06 17.25
CA VAL A 92 20.79 29.88 16.56
C VAL A 92 21.52 28.66 17.10
N VAL A 93 20.79 27.69 17.65
CA VAL A 93 21.34 26.41 18.10
C VAL A 93 21.26 25.41 16.95
N ASP A 94 22.38 24.75 16.66
CA ASP A 94 22.55 23.84 15.52
C ASP A 94 21.84 22.49 15.74
N GLN A 95 20.59 22.40 15.27
CA GLN A 95 19.85 21.13 15.25
C GLN A 95 20.32 20.14 14.18
N MET A 96 21.15 20.55 13.20
CA MET A 96 21.69 19.64 12.18
C MET A 96 22.83 18.74 12.70
N SER A 97 23.28 19.00 13.93
CA SER A 97 24.29 18.20 14.63
C SER A 97 23.73 16.94 15.29
N GLU A 98 22.48 16.98 15.79
CA GLU A 98 21.94 15.91 16.64
C GLU A 98 21.61 14.63 15.88
N ASP A 99 21.06 14.69 14.66
CA ASP A 99 20.78 13.48 13.86
C ASP A 99 22.05 12.70 13.50
N LYS A 100 23.15 13.40 13.19
CA LYS A 100 24.47 12.76 12.98
C LYS A 100 24.96 12.07 14.26
N LYS A 101 24.71 12.68 15.41
CA LYS A 101 25.07 12.11 16.72
C LYS A 101 24.22 10.86 17.03
N VAL A 102 22.90 10.92 16.84
CA VAL A 102 21.99 9.76 16.99
C VAL A 102 22.41 8.59 16.10
N VAL A 103 22.80 8.84 14.84
CA VAL A 103 23.32 7.80 13.94
C VAL A 103 24.66 7.23 14.42
N THR A 104 25.53 8.06 14.98
CA THR A 104 26.84 7.62 15.52
C THR A 104 26.67 6.78 16.79
N ASP A 105 25.83 7.23 17.72
CA ASP A 105 25.53 6.54 18.98
C ASP A 105 24.88 5.16 18.71
N LEU A 106 23.95 5.08 17.74
CA LEU A 106 23.34 3.82 17.29
C LEU A 106 24.35 2.84 16.68
N VAL A 107 25.35 3.32 15.93
CA VAL A 107 26.42 2.47 15.40
C VAL A 107 27.29 1.94 16.54
N GLU A 108 27.67 2.78 17.51
CA GLU A 108 28.51 2.35 18.65
C GLU A 108 27.76 1.36 19.57
N GLU A 109 26.44 1.49 19.73
CA GLU A 109 25.61 0.53 20.47
C GLU A 109 25.50 -0.83 19.76
N LEU A 110 25.32 -0.84 18.44
CA LEU A 110 25.29 -2.06 17.64
C LEU A 110 26.64 -2.79 17.61
N GLU A 111 27.76 -2.06 17.63
CA GLU A 111 29.09 -2.67 17.76
C GLU A 111 29.31 -3.28 19.15
N LYS A 112 28.84 -2.64 20.22
CA LYS A 112 28.89 -3.20 21.59
C LYS A 112 28.06 -4.49 21.70
N GLU A 113 26.84 -4.52 21.14
CA GLU A 113 26.04 -5.77 21.07
C GLU A 113 26.78 -6.88 20.32
N ARG A 114 27.45 -6.55 19.20
CA ARG A 114 28.20 -7.52 18.39
C ARG A 114 29.35 -8.13 19.19
N VAL A 115 30.15 -7.30 19.86
CA VAL A 115 31.27 -7.75 20.71
C VAL A 115 30.79 -8.64 21.85
N GLU A 116 29.66 -8.33 22.49
CA GLU A 116 29.15 -9.17 23.58
C GLU A 116 28.60 -10.53 23.10
N LYS A 117 27.94 -10.56 21.93
CA LYS A 117 27.49 -11.79 21.28
C LYS A 117 28.68 -12.67 20.86
N GLU A 118 29.74 -12.07 20.34
CA GLU A 118 30.98 -12.75 19.95
C GLU A 118 31.71 -13.34 21.17
N LYS A 119 31.77 -12.59 22.29
CA LYS A 119 32.35 -13.05 23.56
C LYS A 119 31.60 -14.27 24.14
N LYS A 120 30.27 -14.21 24.21
CA LYS A 120 29.42 -15.35 24.62
C LYS A 120 29.59 -16.59 23.73
N ARG A 121 29.87 -16.39 22.44
CA ARG A 121 30.17 -17.48 21.49
C ARG A 121 31.52 -18.14 21.78
N VAL A 122 32.53 -17.39 22.21
CA VAL A 122 33.84 -17.92 22.64
C VAL A 122 33.72 -18.71 23.94
N ASP A 123 33.05 -18.15 24.96
CA ASP A 123 32.89 -18.81 26.27
C ASP A 123 32.21 -20.18 26.14
N THR A 124 31.18 -20.28 25.28
CA THR A 124 30.46 -21.53 24.98
C THR A 124 31.37 -22.61 24.38
N VAL A 125 32.36 -22.22 23.56
CA VAL A 125 33.32 -23.15 22.95
C VAL A 125 34.39 -23.61 23.94
N VAL A 126 34.80 -22.75 24.88
CA VAL A 126 35.79 -23.09 25.93
C VAL A 126 35.22 -24.11 26.93
N THR A 127 33.93 -23.97 27.31
CA THR A 127 33.29 -24.89 28.27
C THR A 127 33.10 -26.32 27.76
N GLY A 128 33.14 -26.55 26.44
CA GLY A 128 32.90 -27.87 25.85
C GLY A 128 34.05 -28.88 25.94
N ARG A 129 35.23 -28.52 26.50
CA ARG A 129 36.46 -29.31 26.30
C ARG A 129 37.32 -29.61 27.55
N SER A 130 36.75 -29.68 28.75
CA SER A 130 37.46 -30.30 29.89
C SER A 130 36.57 -30.81 31.03
N SER A 131 36.45 -32.14 31.15
CA SER A 131 36.32 -32.82 32.46
C SER A 131 36.50 -34.35 32.34
N ARG A 132 37.68 -34.86 32.68
CA ARG A 132 37.87 -36.29 33.02
C ARG A 132 38.70 -36.38 34.31
N THR A 133 38.47 -37.45 35.08
CA THR A 133 39.22 -37.93 36.27
C THR A 133 39.22 -37.12 37.59
N ARG A 134 38.64 -37.80 38.61
CA ARG A 134 39.15 -38.03 40.01
C ARG A 134 38.86 -37.05 41.18
N ARG A 135 37.90 -37.50 42.02
CA ARG A 135 38.10 -38.02 43.41
C ARG A 135 38.43 -36.99 44.53
N GLY A 136 37.48 -36.72 45.46
CA GLY A 136 37.65 -35.63 46.46
C GLY A 136 36.98 -35.66 47.87
N ASN A 137 36.24 -36.71 48.29
CA ASN A 137 35.93 -37.03 49.71
C ASN A 137 34.97 -36.14 50.58
N ARG A 138 34.31 -36.80 51.56
CA ARG A 138 33.64 -36.33 52.81
C ARG A 138 32.42 -35.35 52.84
N GLU A 139 31.28 -35.93 53.23
CA GLU A 139 30.43 -35.66 54.43
C GLU A 139 30.44 -34.25 55.09
N SER A 140 29.33 -33.67 55.59
CA SER A 140 28.36 -34.35 56.48
C SER A 140 27.03 -33.59 56.78
N ARG A 141 25.96 -34.38 57.03
CA ARG A 141 24.86 -34.23 58.03
C ARG A 141 23.85 -33.05 58.05
N LYS A 142 22.56 -33.46 58.06
CA LYS A 142 21.38 -32.94 58.82
C LYS A 142 20.68 -31.66 58.27
N THR A 143 19.36 -31.44 58.41
CA THR A 143 18.29 -32.19 59.13
C THR A 143 16.86 -31.95 58.57
N ARG A 144 15.95 -32.96 58.67
CA ARG A 144 14.46 -32.90 58.67
C ARG A 144 13.77 -32.29 57.41
N SER A 145 12.52 -32.63 57.02
CA SER A 145 11.53 -33.69 57.30
C SER A 145 10.42 -33.55 56.21
N SER A 146 9.65 -34.54 55.74
CA SER A 146 8.76 -35.48 56.45
C SER A 146 8.08 -36.45 55.44
N GLY A 147 7.53 -37.59 55.88
CA GLY A 147 6.71 -38.54 55.07
C GLY A 147 7.52 -39.46 54.11
N ARG A 148 7.41 -40.80 54.03
CA ARG A 148 6.31 -41.80 54.10
C ARG A 148 5.37 -41.81 52.87
N LEU A 149 5.13 -42.92 52.16
CA LEU A 149 5.58 -44.34 52.25
C LEU A 149 5.61 -45.01 50.84
N GLU A 150 6.45 -46.06 50.69
CA GLU A 150 6.26 -47.35 49.93
C GLU A 150 5.73 -47.37 48.47
N ALA A 151 5.83 -48.44 47.66
CA ALA A 151 6.75 -49.59 47.46
C ALA A 151 6.18 -50.38 46.23
N ASP A 152 6.77 -51.40 45.60
CA ASP A 152 8.12 -51.97 45.49
C ASP A 152 8.19 -52.52 44.03
N MET A 153 9.17 -52.23 43.18
CA MET A 153 10.48 -52.90 43.08
C MET A 153 10.46 -54.45 43.05
N LYS A 154 10.54 -55.04 41.84
CA LYS A 154 11.54 -56.06 41.40
C LYS A 154 11.27 -56.40 39.90
N ARG A 155 12.25 -56.54 38.99
CA ARG A 155 13.53 -57.30 38.93
C ARG A 155 13.35 -58.78 38.58
N VAL A 156 14.19 -59.43 37.74
CA VAL A 156 15.21 -58.95 36.76
C VAL A 156 15.85 -60.13 36.00
N ARG A 157 16.47 -59.90 34.82
CA ARG A 157 17.52 -60.75 34.16
C ARG A 157 17.00 -62.13 33.66
N ARG A 158 17.64 -62.92 32.79
CA ARG A 158 18.83 -62.91 31.86
C ARG A 158 18.74 -64.26 31.08
N SER A 159 19.47 -64.62 30.03
CA SER A 159 20.25 -64.00 28.92
C SER A 159 21.00 -65.15 28.21
N ILE A 160 21.81 -64.85 27.19
CA ILE A 160 22.91 -65.70 26.66
C ILE A 160 22.46 -66.91 25.80
N ASP A 161 23.08 -67.23 24.65
CA ASP A 161 23.87 -66.50 23.63
C ASP A 161 24.09 -67.49 22.42
N ASP A 162 24.43 -66.97 21.23
CA ASP A 162 25.24 -67.56 20.12
C ASP A 162 24.83 -68.94 19.47
N ASP A 163 25.32 -69.41 18.31
CA ASP A 163 26.32 -68.90 17.33
C ASP A 163 26.15 -69.47 15.87
N GLU A 164 26.91 -68.90 14.91
CA GLU A 164 27.50 -69.48 13.66
C GLU A 164 26.62 -70.15 12.55
N SER A 165 27.03 -70.28 11.25
CA SER A 165 28.27 -69.92 10.50
C SER A 165 28.06 -69.88 8.94
N ASN A 166 29.10 -69.41 8.20
CA ASN A 166 29.38 -69.51 6.74
C ASN A 166 28.64 -68.51 5.81
N LEU A 167 29.29 -67.58 5.07
CA LEU A 167 30.34 -67.67 4.01
C LEU A 167 29.79 -68.27 2.68
N GLU A 168 29.93 -67.68 1.48
CA GLU A 168 30.57 -66.43 0.98
C GLU A 168 29.72 -65.82 -0.17
N GLU A 169 30.07 -64.88 -1.09
CA GLU A 169 31.34 -64.36 -1.65
C GLU A 169 31.19 -62.89 -2.17
N ASN A 170 31.84 -62.47 -3.29
CA ASN A 170 31.93 -61.07 -3.78
C ASN A 170 30.80 -60.56 -4.72
N SER A 171 30.33 -59.31 -4.55
CA SER A 171 30.73 -58.13 -5.38
C SER A 171 29.74 -56.94 -5.41
N VAL A 172 30.31 -55.73 -5.21
CA VAL A 172 29.97 -54.35 -5.67
C VAL A 172 28.53 -53.99 -6.12
N GLU A 173 27.98 -52.95 -5.47
CA GLU A 173 27.02 -51.87 -5.90
C GLU A 173 26.01 -52.15 -7.07
N ASN A 174 24.72 -51.79 -6.98
CA ASN A 174 24.13 -50.62 -6.29
C ASN A 174 22.62 -50.87 -5.93
N HIS A 175 22.00 -49.99 -5.16
CA HIS A 175 20.64 -50.22 -4.60
C HIS A 175 19.50 -50.27 -5.65
N GLN A 176 18.58 -51.21 -5.45
CA GLN A 176 17.29 -51.32 -6.17
C GLN A 176 16.08 -51.20 -5.22
N SER A 177 14.92 -50.84 -5.79
CA SER A 177 13.62 -50.62 -5.16
C SER A 177 12.76 -51.91 -5.00
N SER A 178 11.50 -51.71 -4.55
CA SER A 178 10.32 -52.59 -4.72
C SER A 178 9.89 -53.47 -3.51
N ASP A 179 8.77 -53.05 -2.91
CA ASP A 179 7.50 -53.77 -2.67
C ASP A 179 7.45 -55.20 -2.07
N LYS A 180 6.39 -55.43 -1.26
CA LYS A 180 5.39 -56.50 -1.52
C LYS A 180 4.12 -56.44 -0.65
N GLU A 181 3.00 -56.80 -1.27
CA GLU A 181 1.74 -57.26 -0.63
C GLU A 181 1.80 -58.77 -0.29
N PRO A 182 0.76 -59.32 0.38
CA PRO A 182 -0.31 -60.07 -0.32
C PRO A 182 -1.75 -59.65 0.11
N ASN A 183 -2.81 -59.70 -0.71
CA ASN A 183 -3.53 -60.82 -1.38
C ASN A 183 -4.12 -61.88 -0.42
N TYR A 184 -5.32 -62.51 -0.56
CA TYR A 184 -6.46 -62.61 -1.54
C TYR A 184 -7.64 -63.39 -0.80
N PHE A 185 -8.89 -63.74 -1.22
CA PHE A 185 -9.95 -63.51 -2.26
C PHE A 185 -11.18 -64.40 -1.87
N GLU A 186 -12.49 -64.32 -2.22
CA GLU A 186 -13.46 -63.34 -2.80
C GLU A 186 -14.69 -63.31 -1.79
N SER A 187 -16.03 -63.41 -1.98
CA SER A 187 -17.00 -63.42 -3.11
C SER A 187 -18.45 -62.97 -2.72
N LYS A 188 -19.20 -62.50 -3.74
CA LYS A 188 -20.63 -62.71 -4.12
C LYS A 188 -21.60 -63.46 -3.15
N THR A 189 -22.92 -63.18 -3.02
CA THR A 189 -23.88 -62.33 -3.82
C THR A 189 -25.23 -62.06 -3.10
N ASN A 190 -25.98 -61.04 -3.56
CA ASN A 190 -27.45 -60.83 -3.55
C ASN A 190 -28.26 -60.65 -2.23
N VAL A 191 -29.07 -59.57 -2.15
CA VAL A 191 -30.56 -59.53 -2.19
C VAL A 191 -31.07 -58.07 -2.08
N GLU A 192 -32.30 -57.79 -2.52
CA GLU A 192 -32.95 -56.47 -2.70
C GLU A 192 -33.53 -55.82 -1.41
N PRO A 193 -33.87 -54.50 -1.45
CA PRO A 193 -34.67 -53.82 -0.43
C PRO A 193 -36.18 -53.76 -0.72
N LYS A 194 -37.01 -53.83 0.33
CA LYS A 194 -38.44 -53.41 0.39
C LYS A 194 -38.64 -52.62 1.70
N LYS A 195 -39.47 -51.58 1.86
CA LYS A 195 -40.62 -50.98 1.15
C LYS A 195 -42.00 -51.61 1.42
N GLU A 196 -42.79 -50.95 2.27
CA GLU A 196 -44.24 -51.04 2.55
C GLU A 196 -44.61 -49.77 3.35
N GLN A 197 -45.81 -49.15 3.32
CA GLN A 197 -46.85 -48.94 2.29
C GLN A 197 -47.51 -47.54 2.60
N VAL A 198 -47.91 -46.68 1.65
CA VAL A 198 -49.24 -46.53 0.97
C VAL A 198 -50.39 -46.44 2.02
N ASP A 199 -51.35 -45.49 2.00
CA ASP A 199 -52.29 -45.00 0.95
C ASP A 199 -52.62 -43.47 1.20
N ASP A 200 -53.24 -42.62 0.34
CA ASP A 200 -53.61 -42.64 -1.09
C ASP A 200 -54.04 -41.23 -1.62
N ASN A 201 -54.09 -41.05 -2.96
CA ASN A 201 -54.92 -40.12 -3.79
C ASN A 201 -54.76 -38.57 -3.69
N ASP A 202 -54.96 -37.74 -4.73
CA ASP A 202 -55.15 -37.96 -6.19
C ASP A 202 -54.82 -36.72 -7.07
N GLU A 203 -54.50 -37.00 -8.36
CA GLU A 203 -54.70 -36.28 -9.65
C GLU A 203 -54.70 -34.72 -9.83
N ASP A 204 -53.65 -34.23 -10.51
CA ASP A 204 -53.64 -33.62 -11.88
C ASP A 204 -54.08 -32.18 -12.31
N LEU A 205 -53.38 -31.74 -13.38
CA LEU A 205 -53.76 -30.89 -14.55
C LEU A 205 -53.89 -29.33 -14.54
N GLU A 206 -52.98 -28.73 -15.32
CA GLU A 206 -53.08 -27.57 -16.25
C GLU A 206 -54.06 -26.37 -16.06
N ASN A 207 -53.47 -25.21 -15.75
CA ASN A 207 -53.24 -24.10 -16.71
C ASN A 207 -54.40 -23.66 -17.67
N LYS A 208 -55.21 -22.65 -17.28
CA LYS A 208 -55.67 -21.55 -18.17
C LYS A 208 -56.41 -20.37 -17.51
N LYS A 209 -56.38 -19.26 -18.26
CA LYS A 209 -57.12 -17.98 -18.18
C LYS A 209 -58.50 -17.98 -17.45
N GLY A 210 -58.70 -16.98 -16.59
CA GLY A 210 -59.36 -15.72 -17.01
C GLY A 210 -60.69 -15.30 -16.36
N LYS A 211 -60.83 -13.96 -16.21
CA LYS A 211 -62.03 -13.16 -15.89
C LYS A 211 -62.80 -13.45 -14.60
N GLU A 212 -62.91 -12.40 -13.78
CA GLU A 212 -64.20 -11.99 -13.21
C GLU A 212 -64.51 -10.54 -13.65
N LEU A 213 -65.81 -10.25 -13.75
CA LEU A 213 -66.44 -8.92 -13.75
C LEU A 213 -67.19 -8.84 -12.39
N GLU A 214 -67.82 -7.75 -11.94
CA GLU A 214 -68.46 -6.64 -12.65
C GLU A 214 -68.62 -5.42 -11.71
N ASN A 215 -69.54 -4.49 -12.05
CA ASN A 215 -69.98 -3.30 -11.30
C ASN A 215 -69.01 -2.08 -11.30
N ASP A 216 -69.50 -0.84 -11.41
CA ASP A 216 -70.76 -0.31 -11.98
C ASP A 216 -70.58 1.23 -12.20
N GLY A 217 -71.52 1.87 -12.90
CA GLY A 217 -71.72 3.32 -12.86
C GLY A 217 -71.17 4.13 -14.06
N SER A 218 -72.01 5.01 -14.59
CA SER A 218 -71.78 5.87 -15.75
C SER A 218 -71.97 7.36 -15.44
N ASP A 219 -71.86 8.19 -16.49
CA ASP A 219 -72.43 9.54 -16.63
C ASP A 219 -71.74 10.78 -16.01
N ASN A 220 -71.00 11.47 -16.89
CA ASN A 220 -71.36 12.76 -17.52
C ASN A 220 -71.62 14.07 -16.72
N ASP A 221 -71.22 15.15 -17.41
CA ASP A 221 -71.79 16.51 -17.47
C ASP A 221 -71.42 17.66 -16.48
N LEU A 222 -70.89 18.71 -17.12
CA LEU A 222 -71.27 20.14 -17.05
C LEU A 222 -71.10 20.96 -15.75
N GLN A 223 -69.92 21.60 -15.66
CA GLN A 223 -69.72 23.05 -15.94
C GLN A 223 -70.33 24.14 -15.02
N GLY A 224 -69.48 25.13 -14.69
CA GLY A 224 -69.78 26.42 -14.04
C GLY A 224 -69.13 26.54 -12.65
N ASP A 225 -68.51 27.62 -12.21
CA ASP A 225 -68.04 28.90 -12.79
C ASP A 225 -67.49 29.69 -11.57
N ASP A 226 -66.28 30.27 -11.65
CA ASP A 226 -66.00 31.65 -11.18
C ASP A 226 -64.59 32.16 -11.60
N ASN A 227 -64.35 33.45 -11.36
CA ASN A 227 -63.28 34.30 -11.90
C ASN A 227 -62.06 34.39 -10.94
N THR A 228 -60.83 34.75 -11.36
CA THR A 228 -60.43 36.08 -11.87
C THR A 228 -58.95 36.09 -12.34
N ALA A 229 -58.58 36.99 -13.27
CA ALA A 229 -57.21 37.21 -13.80
C ALA A 229 -56.23 37.87 -12.77
N LYS A 230 -54.92 38.08 -12.98
CA LYS A 230 -54.04 38.31 -14.18
C LYS A 230 -52.64 37.73 -13.89
N ILE A 231 -51.77 37.25 -14.79
CA ILE A 231 -51.38 37.59 -16.19
C ILE A 231 -50.55 38.88 -16.35
N VAL A 232 -49.22 38.72 -16.42
CA VAL A 232 -48.22 39.45 -17.25
C VAL A 232 -47.06 38.43 -17.47
N SER A 233 -46.76 37.81 -18.63
CA SER A 233 -46.75 38.17 -20.07
C SER A 233 -45.56 39.08 -20.46
N LYS A 234 -44.88 38.99 -21.63
CA LYS A 234 -45.25 38.39 -22.94
C LYS A 234 -43.96 38.05 -23.79
N PRO A 235 -43.90 37.95 -25.15
CA PRO A 235 -43.58 36.67 -25.81
C PRO A 235 -42.38 36.67 -26.79
N LYS A 236 -42.21 35.56 -27.53
CA LYS A 236 -41.49 35.48 -28.82
C LYS A 236 -42.48 35.55 -30.01
N THR A 237 -42.08 36.17 -31.13
CA THR A 237 -42.80 36.09 -32.42
C THR A 237 -41.81 36.22 -33.60
N GLN A 238 -42.15 35.73 -34.80
CA GLN A 238 -41.37 35.90 -36.04
C GLN A 238 -42.19 36.59 -37.15
N ARG A 239 -41.54 37.48 -37.92
CA ARG A 239 -41.80 37.86 -39.35
C ARG A 239 -43.21 38.45 -39.69
N ASN A 240 -43.41 39.29 -40.73
CA ASN A 240 -42.64 39.51 -41.96
C ASN A 240 -42.95 40.89 -42.65
N TYR A 241 -42.10 41.29 -43.62
CA TYR A 241 -42.32 42.18 -44.79
C TYR A 241 -42.32 43.75 -44.74
N ALA A 242 -41.51 44.33 -45.66
CA ALA A 242 -41.55 45.65 -46.37
C ALA A 242 -41.60 46.98 -45.56
N SER A 243 -40.94 48.10 -45.94
CA SER A 243 -40.21 48.54 -47.17
C SER A 243 -39.18 49.66 -46.85
N SER A 244 -38.21 49.92 -47.75
CA SER A 244 -37.49 51.21 -48.02
C SER A 244 -37.22 52.21 -46.87
N ASN A 245 -36.00 52.70 -46.62
CA ASN A 245 -35.08 53.27 -47.63
C ASN A 245 -33.60 53.34 -47.16
N SER A 246 -32.69 53.82 -48.02
CA SER A 246 -31.23 53.73 -47.88
C SER A 246 -30.52 54.92 -47.19
N THR A 247 -29.41 54.65 -46.49
CA THR A 247 -28.13 55.33 -46.76
C THR A 247 -26.93 54.43 -46.39
N SER A 248 -25.75 54.74 -46.94
CA SER A 248 -24.57 53.86 -46.97
C SER A 248 -23.45 54.23 -45.98
N GLN A 249 -22.77 53.22 -45.43
CA GLN A 249 -21.32 53.26 -45.26
C GLN A 249 -20.71 51.92 -45.69
N ALA A 250 -19.68 51.97 -46.54
CA ALA A 250 -18.99 50.79 -47.04
C ALA A 250 -17.63 50.63 -46.34
N LYS A 251 -17.29 49.40 -45.95
CA LYS A 251 -15.90 48.98 -45.67
C LYS A 251 -15.63 47.65 -46.37
N THR A 252 -14.52 47.59 -47.09
CA THR A 252 -14.25 46.61 -48.13
C THR A 252 -13.80 45.27 -47.58
N ARG A 253 -14.33 44.16 -48.12
CA ARG A 253 -13.75 42.82 -47.89
C ARG A 253 -12.38 42.71 -48.58
N VAL A 254 -11.30 42.70 -47.81
CA VAL A 254 -10.01 42.16 -48.27
C VAL A 254 -10.01 40.66 -47.97
N ASN A 255 -9.95 39.84 -49.03
CA ASN A 255 -10.17 38.39 -48.93
C ASN A 255 -8.82 37.63 -48.87
N THR A 256 -8.01 37.90 -47.85
CA THR A 256 -6.72 37.23 -47.64
C THR A 256 -6.93 35.80 -47.16
N LYS A 257 -6.83 34.83 -48.08
CA LYS A 257 -6.65 33.41 -47.77
C LYS A 257 -5.33 33.20 -47.01
N ARG A 258 -5.33 33.41 -45.69
CA ARG A 258 -4.22 33.03 -44.84
C ARG A 258 -4.26 31.52 -44.70
N ASN A 259 -3.22 30.83 -45.18
CA ASN A 259 -3.11 29.38 -45.05
C ASN A 259 -3.17 29.01 -43.56
N GLN A 260 -4.24 28.34 -43.15
CA GLN A 260 -4.22 27.57 -41.90
C GLN A 260 -3.21 26.44 -42.08
N PRO A 261 -2.35 26.15 -41.09
CA PRO A 261 -1.76 24.83 -40.98
C PRO A 261 -2.88 23.78 -41.07
N LYS A 262 -2.63 22.66 -41.75
CA LYS A 262 -3.55 21.52 -41.66
C LYS A 262 -3.68 21.18 -40.18
N LYS A 263 -4.91 21.07 -39.64
CA LYS A 263 -5.08 20.45 -38.32
C LYS A 263 -4.53 19.03 -38.44
N ASP A 264 -3.51 18.73 -37.64
CA ASP A 264 -2.94 17.39 -37.56
C ASP A 264 -4.00 16.37 -37.10
N GLN A 265 -3.66 15.08 -37.28
CA GLN A 265 -4.62 13.99 -37.18
C GLN A 265 -5.47 14.06 -35.91
N LYS A 266 -6.78 13.82 -36.10
CA LYS A 266 -7.82 13.90 -35.08
C LYS A 266 -7.49 13.01 -33.87
N VAL A 267 -6.86 13.63 -32.86
CA VAL A 267 -6.60 13.02 -31.55
C VAL A 267 -7.89 12.38 -31.03
N MET A 268 -7.83 11.09 -30.69
CA MET A 268 -9.02 10.27 -30.51
C MET A 268 -9.58 10.39 -29.08
N LEU A 269 -10.02 11.61 -28.73
CA LEU A 269 -10.50 11.98 -27.39
C LEU A 269 -11.52 10.99 -26.80
N GLN A 270 -12.44 10.51 -27.64
CA GLN A 270 -13.47 9.53 -27.31
C GLN A 270 -13.02 8.11 -27.70
N PRO A 271 -13.22 7.10 -26.83
CA PRO A 271 -13.13 5.69 -27.21
C PRO A 271 -14.14 5.34 -28.32
N ILE A 272 -13.90 4.26 -29.07
CA ILE A 272 -14.84 3.81 -30.11
C ILE A 272 -16.18 3.40 -29.48
N GLU A 273 -17.29 3.90 -30.04
CA GLU A 273 -18.64 3.59 -29.56
C GLU A 273 -18.93 2.08 -29.63
N THR A 274 -19.18 1.48 -28.46
CA THR A 274 -19.64 0.09 -28.37
C THR A 274 -21.16 -0.03 -28.53
N ARG A 275 -21.63 -1.28 -28.70
CA ARG A 275 -23.05 -1.60 -28.93
C ARG A 275 -23.92 -1.03 -27.80
N ARG A 276 -25.13 -0.54 -28.11
CA ARG A 276 -26.01 0.15 -27.13
C ARG A 276 -26.30 -0.62 -25.83
N ASN A 277 -26.23 -1.95 -25.86
CA ASN A 277 -26.52 -2.83 -24.72
C ASN A 277 -25.24 -3.49 -24.15
N ASP A 278 -24.07 -2.94 -24.43
CA ASP A 278 -22.79 -3.42 -23.91
C ASP A 278 -22.63 -3.07 -22.40
N PRO A 279 -22.48 -4.06 -21.50
CA PRO A 279 -22.30 -3.83 -20.07
C PRO A 279 -20.95 -3.19 -19.71
N CYS A 280 -19.99 -3.12 -20.65
CA CYS A 280 -18.69 -2.48 -20.47
C CYS A 280 -18.59 -1.09 -21.11
N LYS A 281 -19.68 -0.53 -21.66
CA LYS A 281 -19.67 0.82 -22.26
C LYS A 281 -19.26 1.86 -21.21
N GLY A 282 -18.20 2.62 -21.50
CA GLY A 282 -17.61 3.60 -20.57
C GLY A 282 -16.79 2.99 -19.42
N LYS A 283 -16.64 1.67 -19.36
CA LYS A 283 -15.93 0.93 -18.30
C LYS A 283 -14.73 0.13 -18.80
N TYR A 284 -14.44 0.15 -20.10
CA TYR A 284 -13.28 -0.56 -20.64
C TYR A 284 -11.96 0.01 -20.10
N VAL A 285 -11.08 -0.88 -19.65
CA VAL A 285 -9.70 -0.55 -19.27
C VAL A 285 -8.74 -1.32 -20.17
N TYR A 286 -7.81 -0.63 -20.82
CA TYR A 286 -6.65 -1.26 -21.46
C TYR A 286 -5.51 -1.28 -20.44
N MET A 287 -4.65 -2.30 -20.49
CA MET A 287 -3.48 -2.42 -19.62
C MET A 287 -2.23 -2.47 -20.50
N HIS A 288 -1.29 -1.56 -20.26
CA HIS A 288 -0.03 -1.51 -21.00
C HIS A 288 0.79 -2.79 -20.78
N GLU A 289 1.27 -3.39 -21.87
CA GLU A 289 2.27 -4.46 -21.86
C GLU A 289 3.67 -3.84 -21.68
N VAL A 290 3.90 -3.22 -20.51
CA VAL A 290 5.18 -2.57 -20.16
C VAL A 290 6.32 -3.59 -20.09
N PRO A 291 7.58 -3.20 -20.38
CA PRO A 291 8.75 -4.06 -20.21
C PRO A 291 8.83 -4.70 -18.81
N ALA A 292 9.15 -6.01 -18.77
CA ALA A 292 9.05 -6.83 -17.55
C ALA A 292 9.91 -6.33 -16.37
N LEU A 293 10.97 -5.57 -16.66
CA LEU A 293 11.83 -4.90 -15.66
C LEU A 293 11.05 -3.97 -14.71
N PHE A 294 9.90 -3.45 -15.15
CA PHE A 294 9.02 -2.60 -14.36
C PHE A 294 8.06 -3.37 -13.43
N ASN A 295 7.93 -4.70 -13.57
CA ASN A 295 6.96 -5.48 -12.81
C ASN A 295 7.35 -6.95 -12.53
N GLU A 296 7.23 -7.85 -13.50
CA GLU A 296 7.35 -9.28 -13.28
C GLU A 296 8.79 -9.71 -13.00
N GLU A 297 9.79 -8.96 -13.47
CA GLU A 297 11.20 -9.18 -13.16
C GLU A 297 11.58 -8.76 -11.73
N LEU A 298 10.91 -7.73 -11.18
CA LEU A 298 11.06 -7.35 -9.77
C LEU A 298 10.59 -8.49 -8.85
N LEU A 299 9.55 -9.22 -9.25
CA LEU A 299 9.07 -10.41 -8.53
C LEU A 299 9.94 -11.65 -8.77
N LYS A 300 10.48 -11.84 -9.99
CA LYS A 300 11.48 -12.90 -10.26
C LYS A 300 12.74 -12.70 -9.42
N ASN A 301 13.15 -11.46 -9.17
CA ASN A 301 14.30 -11.06 -8.36
C ASN A 301 13.90 -10.55 -6.96
N CYS A 302 12.82 -11.10 -6.39
CA CYS A 302 12.19 -10.62 -5.16
C CYS A 302 13.14 -10.45 -3.95
N TRP A 303 14.18 -11.28 -3.84
CA TRP A 303 15.21 -11.15 -2.78
C TRP A 303 16.03 -9.85 -2.85
N THR A 304 16.00 -9.11 -3.97
CA THR A 304 16.66 -7.81 -4.12
C THR A 304 15.83 -6.64 -3.58
N LEU A 305 14.53 -6.84 -3.34
CA LEU A 305 13.58 -5.77 -2.99
C LEU A 305 13.67 -5.32 -1.52
N SER A 306 14.42 -6.01 -0.65
CA SER A 306 14.64 -5.61 0.74
C SER A 306 15.88 -6.27 1.31
N ARG A 307 16.61 -5.56 2.18
CA ARG A 307 17.77 -6.11 2.92
C ARG A 307 17.40 -6.74 4.26
N TRP A 308 16.12 -6.68 4.66
CA TRP A 308 15.65 -7.05 6.01
C TRP A 308 14.43 -7.95 6.05
N THR A 309 13.74 -8.15 4.93
CA THR A 309 12.47 -8.90 4.85
C THR A 309 12.45 -9.80 3.63
N ASP A 310 11.96 -11.03 3.76
CA ASP A 310 11.75 -11.93 2.63
C ASP A 310 10.58 -11.43 1.77
N MET A 311 10.91 -10.64 0.75
CA MET A 311 9.91 -10.12 -0.19
C MET A 311 9.40 -11.20 -1.15
N CYS A 312 10.07 -12.36 -1.29
CA CYS A 312 9.55 -13.50 -2.04
C CYS A 312 8.37 -14.15 -1.28
N GLU A 313 8.54 -14.38 0.03
CA GLU A 313 7.45 -14.81 0.91
C GLU A 313 6.29 -13.80 0.90
N LEU A 314 6.59 -12.51 1.08
CA LEU A 314 5.56 -11.46 1.22
C LEU A 314 4.81 -11.16 -0.09
N THR A 315 5.42 -11.34 -1.27
CA THR A 315 4.75 -11.19 -2.58
C THR A 315 4.07 -12.47 -3.07
N SER A 316 4.23 -13.59 -2.37
CA SER A 316 3.55 -14.86 -2.69
C SER A 316 2.01 -14.72 -2.71
N ASN A 317 1.31 -15.71 -3.27
CA ASN A 317 -0.16 -15.70 -3.40
C ASN A 317 -0.68 -14.39 -4.04
N PHE A 318 -0.07 -13.93 -5.14
CA PHE A 318 -0.45 -12.71 -5.87
C PHE A 318 -0.37 -11.42 -5.02
N GLY A 319 0.66 -11.31 -4.17
CA GLY A 319 0.86 -10.16 -3.27
C GLY A 319 0.18 -10.27 -1.91
N LEU A 320 -0.60 -11.33 -1.67
CA LEU A 320 -1.27 -11.60 -0.39
C LEU A 320 -0.32 -12.17 0.68
N GLY A 321 0.85 -12.68 0.31
CA GLY A 321 1.77 -13.35 1.22
C GLY A 321 1.26 -14.73 1.70
N PRO A 322 1.85 -15.29 2.78
CA PRO A 322 1.44 -16.60 3.31
C PRO A 322 -0.01 -16.65 3.78
N ARG A 323 -0.67 -17.81 3.63
CA ARG A 323 -1.99 -18.07 4.23
C ARG A 323 -1.89 -18.16 5.77
N LEU A 324 -2.90 -17.64 6.45
CA LEU A 324 -3.07 -17.73 7.90
C LEU A 324 -4.17 -18.74 8.27
N PRO A 325 -4.18 -19.26 9.51
CA PRO A 325 -5.31 -20.04 10.03
C PRO A 325 -6.62 -19.22 10.05
N ASN A 326 -7.75 -19.89 9.84
CA ASN A 326 -9.09 -19.30 9.85
C ASN A 326 -9.35 -18.50 11.14
N MET A 327 -9.69 -17.22 11.02
CA MET A 327 -9.98 -16.37 12.18
C MET A 327 -11.48 -16.37 12.49
N GLU A 328 -11.83 -16.61 13.76
CA GLU A 328 -13.23 -16.68 14.22
C GLU A 328 -14.12 -17.67 13.44
N GLY A 329 -13.51 -18.69 12.82
CA GLY A 329 -14.16 -19.71 11.99
C GLY A 329 -14.21 -19.39 10.49
N VAL A 330 -13.80 -18.20 10.04
CA VAL A 330 -13.85 -17.77 8.63
C VAL A 330 -12.49 -17.97 7.96
N SER A 331 -12.47 -18.46 6.72
CA SER A 331 -11.30 -18.60 5.84
C SER A 331 -10.86 -17.26 5.24
N GLY A 332 -9.98 -17.27 4.23
CA GLY A 332 -9.57 -16.05 3.50
C GLY A 332 -8.56 -15.15 4.23
N TRP A 333 -7.82 -15.67 5.21
CA TRP A 333 -6.82 -14.88 5.97
C TRP A 333 -5.41 -15.08 5.43
N TYR A 334 -4.66 -13.99 5.35
CA TYR A 334 -3.30 -13.95 4.80
C TYR A 334 -2.39 -13.00 5.60
N ALA A 335 -1.09 -13.26 5.59
CA ALA A 335 -0.05 -12.47 6.24
C ALA A 335 0.40 -11.28 5.36
N THR A 336 -0.56 -10.65 4.66
CA THR A 336 -0.35 -9.62 3.64
C THR A 336 0.57 -8.51 4.13
N ASN A 337 1.55 -8.11 3.32
CA ASN A 337 2.35 -6.92 3.63
C ASN A 337 1.52 -5.65 3.35
N GLN A 338 1.78 -4.58 4.09
CA GLN A 338 1.12 -3.31 3.85
C GLN A 338 1.60 -2.60 2.57
N PHE A 339 2.72 -3.05 2.00
CA PHE A 339 3.39 -2.45 0.83
C PHE A 339 3.36 -3.33 -0.44
N THR A 340 2.53 -4.36 -0.52
CA THR A 340 2.41 -5.24 -1.73
C THR A 340 1.22 -4.90 -2.63
N LEU A 341 0.66 -3.69 -2.48
CA LEU A 341 -0.57 -3.27 -3.16
C LEU A 341 -0.49 -3.37 -4.69
N GLU A 342 0.63 -3.00 -5.32
CA GLU A 342 0.73 -3.03 -6.79
C GLU A 342 0.57 -4.46 -7.34
N VAL A 343 1.11 -5.45 -6.63
CA VAL A 343 1.00 -6.87 -7.01
C VAL A 343 -0.45 -7.34 -6.87
N ILE A 344 -1.12 -6.96 -5.78
CA ILE A 344 -2.54 -7.31 -5.55
C ILE A 344 -3.42 -6.65 -6.62
N PHE A 345 -3.22 -5.35 -6.86
CA PHE A 345 -4.03 -4.56 -7.79
C PHE A 345 -3.82 -4.99 -9.24
N HIS A 346 -2.58 -5.26 -9.66
CA HIS A 346 -2.28 -5.77 -11.01
C HIS A 346 -2.92 -7.14 -11.23
N ASN A 347 -2.89 -8.05 -10.25
CA ASN A 347 -3.55 -9.35 -10.39
C ASN A 347 -5.09 -9.27 -10.32
N ARG A 348 -5.67 -8.33 -9.56
CA ARG A 348 -7.12 -8.02 -9.66
C ARG A 348 -7.47 -7.42 -11.03
N MET A 349 -6.62 -6.56 -11.60
CA MET A 349 -6.80 -6.01 -12.95
C MET A 349 -6.78 -7.09 -14.04
N LYS A 350 -5.91 -8.09 -13.91
CA LYS A 350 -5.91 -9.29 -14.80
C LYS A 350 -7.24 -10.08 -14.76
N GLN A 351 -8.11 -9.86 -13.76
CA GLN A 351 -9.48 -10.43 -13.67
C GLN A 351 -10.60 -9.40 -13.89
N TYR A 352 -10.29 -8.16 -14.27
CA TYR A 352 -11.32 -7.12 -14.42
C TYR A 352 -12.25 -7.41 -15.60
N LYS A 353 -13.56 -7.42 -15.36
CA LYS A 353 -14.59 -7.83 -16.33
C LYS A 353 -14.59 -7.03 -17.64
N CYS A 354 -14.13 -5.78 -17.60
CA CYS A 354 -14.03 -4.89 -18.75
C CYS A 354 -12.56 -4.60 -19.14
N LEU A 355 -11.62 -5.51 -18.84
CA LEU A 355 -10.27 -5.45 -19.39
C LEU A 355 -10.33 -5.73 -20.90
N THR A 356 -9.78 -4.83 -21.71
CA THR A 356 -9.72 -4.95 -23.18
C THR A 356 -8.27 -5.09 -23.66
N LYS A 357 -8.07 -5.87 -24.73
CA LYS A 357 -6.81 -5.91 -25.50
C LYS A 357 -6.76 -4.85 -26.62
N ASP A 358 -7.91 -4.33 -27.02
CA ASP A 358 -8.04 -3.22 -27.95
C ASP A 358 -8.08 -1.91 -27.16
N SER A 359 -7.01 -1.12 -27.26
CA SER A 359 -6.88 0.16 -26.57
C SER A 359 -7.85 1.22 -27.11
N SER A 360 -8.35 1.09 -28.34
CA SER A 360 -9.30 2.04 -28.93
C SER A 360 -10.68 2.05 -28.26
N LEU A 361 -11.05 0.94 -27.60
CA LEU A 361 -12.26 0.81 -26.78
C LEU A 361 -12.07 1.40 -25.36
N ALA A 362 -10.82 1.59 -24.92
CA ALA A 362 -10.49 1.81 -23.51
C ALA A 362 -10.85 3.21 -23.02
N SER A 363 -11.71 3.26 -22.00
CA SER A 363 -12.11 4.47 -21.29
C SER A 363 -11.02 4.97 -20.31
N ALA A 364 -10.18 4.08 -19.79
CA ALA A 364 -8.95 4.42 -19.07
C ALA A 364 -7.82 3.42 -19.40
N VAL A 365 -6.56 3.78 -19.10
CA VAL A 365 -5.37 2.97 -19.40
C VAL A 365 -4.56 2.70 -18.13
N PHE A 366 -4.43 1.43 -17.73
CA PHE A 366 -3.63 1.04 -16.57
C PHE A 366 -2.15 0.84 -16.95
N VAL A 367 -1.25 1.42 -16.16
CA VAL A 367 0.21 1.25 -16.24
C VAL A 367 0.65 0.32 -15.09
N PRO A 368 0.92 -0.98 -15.36
CA PRO A 368 1.30 -1.95 -14.33
C PRO A 368 2.80 -1.84 -13.96
N TYR A 369 3.24 -0.68 -13.47
CA TYR A 369 4.56 -0.49 -12.83
C TYR A 369 4.46 -0.77 -11.32
N TYR A 370 5.54 -1.26 -10.70
CA TYR A 370 5.63 -1.46 -9.25
C TYR A 370 6.59 -0.45 -8.57
N PRO A 371 6.29 0.87 -8.56
CA PRO A 371 7.19 1.91 -8.09
C PRO A 371 7.61 1.76 -6.62
N GLY A 372 6.71 1.24 -5.77
CA GLY A 372 7.00 1.05 -4.35
C GLY A 372 7.96 -0.10 -4.08
N LEU A 373 7.94 -1.14 -4.91
CA LEU A 373 8.87 -2.27 -4.82
C LEU A 373 10.24 -1.93 -5.42
N ASP A 374 10.26 -1.26 -6.56
CA ASP A 374 11.50 -0.85 -7.21
C ASP A 374 12.31 0.14 -6.36
N LEU A 375 11.65 1.16 -5.81
CA LEU A 375 12.27 2.15 -4.92
C LEU A 375 12.96 1.50 -3.70
N MET A 376 12.41 0.42 -3.14
CA MET A 376 13.01 -0.25 -1.97
C MET A 376 14.41 -0.82 -2.23
N ARG A 377 14.73 -1.15 -3.48
CA ARG A 377 16.07 -1.62 -3.90
C ARG A 377 17.15 -0.56 -3.66
N PHE A 378 16.79 0.72 -3.76
CA PHE A 378 17.73 1.85 -3.84
C PHE A 378 17.52 2.95 -2.78
N LEU A 379 16.43 2.92 -2.00
CA LEU A 379 16.09 3.99 -1.06
C LEU A 379 17.16 4.24 0.02
N TRP A 380 17.77 3.17 0.55
CA TRP A 380 18.94 3.24 1.45
C TRP A 380 20.27 2.95 0.72
N GLY A 381 20.28 3.08 -0.61
CA GLY A 381 21.49 3.00 -1.43
C GLY A 381 22.28 4.32 -1.41
N PRO A 382 23.61 4.27 -1.65
CA PRO A 382 24.48 5.45 -1.63
C PRO A 382 24.37 6.34 -2.89
N PHE A 383 23.56 5.94 -3.88
CA PHE A 383 23.42 6.63 -5.16
C PHE A 383 21.94 7.05 -5.37
N PRO A 384 21.56 8.30 -5.08
CA PRO A 384 20.17 8.75 -5.20
C PRO A 384 19.59 8.67 -6.61
N SER A 385 20.41 8.86 -7.64
CA SER A 385 20.03 8.72 -9.05
C SER A 385 19.44 7.34 -9.39
N MET A 386 19.88 6.27 -8.72
CA MET A 386 19.32 4.92 -8.90
C MET A 386 17.85 4.82 -8.46
N ARG A 387 17.39 5.73 -7.57
CA ARG A 387 15.99 5.78 -7.11
C ARG A 387 15.06 6.37 -8.17
N ASP A 388 15.58 7.21 -9.07
CA ASP A 388 14.82 7.88 -10.13
C ASP A 388 14.85 7.10 -11.47
N ALA A 389 15.88 6.26 -11.70
CA ALA A 389 16.19 5.68 -13.02
C ALA A 389 15.01 4.99 -13.73
N ALA A 390 14.41 3.96 -13.11
CA ALA A 390 13.32 3.21 -13.75
C ALA A 390 12.05 4.06 -13.95
N ALA A 391 11.81 5.06 -13.10
CA ALA A 391 10.71 6.00 -13.31
C ALA A 391 10.92 6.84 -14.58
N LEU A 392 12.14 7.34 -14.79
CA LEU A 392 12.51 8.12 -15.98
C LEU A 392 12.45 7.27 -17.27
N ASP A 393 12.97 6.04 -17.23
CA ASP A 393 12.93 5.11 -18.37
C ASP A 393 11.49 4.72 -18.73
N LEU A 394 10.62 4.49 -17.74
CA LEU A 394 9.20 4.25 -17.98
C LEU A 394 8.49 5.46 -18.59
N MET A 395 8.76 6.68 -18.10
CA MET A 395 8.17 7.90 -18.67
C MET A 395 8.67 8.16 -20.10
N LYS A 396 9.90 7.76 -20.45
CA LYS A 396 10.35 7.74 -21.86
C LYS A 396 9.50 6.77 -22.68
N TRP A 397 9.41 5.49 -22.27
CA TRP A 397 8.66 4.45 -22.98
C TRP A 397 7.18 4.82 -23.16
N LEU A 398 6.52 5.36 -22.13
CA LEU A 398 5.11 5.75 -22.19
C LEU A 398 4.83 6.82 -23.25
N ARG A 399 5.67 7.86 -23.36
CA ARG A 399 5.51 8.92 -24.38
C ARG A 399 5.64 8.42 -25.81
N GLU A 400 6.37 7.31 -26.02
CA GLU A 400 6.56 6.69 -27.32
C GLU A 400 5.33 5.86 -27.76
N SER A 401 4.49 5.38 -26.81
CA SER A 401 3.24 4.64 -27.08
C SER A 401 2.17 5.45 -27.83
N GLN A 402 1.17 4.79 -28.44
CA GLN A 402 0.08 5.50 -29.15
C GLN A 402 -1.05 5.89 -28.18
N GLU A 403 -1.26 5.08 -27.16
CA GLU A 403 -2.20 5.26 -26.06
C GLU A 403 -1.95 6.60 -25.37
N TRP A 404 -0.69 6.91 -25.04
CA TRP A 404 -0.33 8.17 -24.38
C TRP A 404 -0.79 9.39 -25.18
N LYS A 405 -0.55 9.37 -26.50
CA LYS A 405 -0.83 10.47 -27.43
C LYS A 405 -2.33 10.75 -27.59
N ARG A 406 -3.21 9.88 -27.09
CA ARG A 406 -4.67 10.05 -27.15
C ARG A 406 -5.22 11.14 -26.24
N LEU A 407 -4.62 11.33 -25.06
CA LEU A 407 -5.04 12.36 -24.10
C LEU A 407 -3.86 12.91 -23.29
N ASP A 408 -2.64 12.85 -23.85
CA ASP A 408 -1.37 13.19 -23.18
C ASP A 408 -1.22 12.51 -21.81
N GLY A 409 -1.53 11.21 -21.75
CA GLY A 409 -1.52 10.43 -20.51
C GLY A 409 -2.63 10.74 -19.50
N ARG A 410 -3.51 11.73 -19.73
CA ARG A 410 -4.55 12.13 -18.76
C ARG A 410 -5.68 11.11 -18.57
N ASP A 411 -5.77 10.10 -19.44
CA ASP A 411 -6.63 8.91 -19.29
C ASP A 411 -5.88 7.69 -18.72
N HIS A 412 -4.60 7.83 -18.39
CA HIS A 412 -3.80 6.78 -17.78
C HIS A 412 -3.90 6.80 -16.25
N PHE A 413 -3.59 5.66 -15.62
CA PHE A 413 -3.42 5.54 -14.19
C PHE A 413 -2.42 4.46 -13.78
N MET A 414 -1.75 4.67 -12.64
CA MET A 414 -0.85 3.69 -12.02
C MET A 414 -1.17 3.52 -10.53
N VAL A 415 -0.58 2.50 -9.89
CA VAL A 415 -0.75 2.19 -8.46
C VAL A 415 0.61 2.12 -7.78
N ALA A 416 0.70 2.59 -6.54
CA ALA A 416 1.87 2.47 -5.69
C ALA A 416 1.50 1.95 -4.29
N GLY A 417 2.22 0.93 -3.84
CA GLY A 417 2.10 0.34 -2.50
C GLY A 417 2.88 1.11 -1.44
N ARG A 418 3.15 2.40 -1.67
CA ARG A 418 3.90 3.29 -0.79
C ARG A 418 3.22 4.64 -0.68
N THR A 419 3.65 5.45 0.28
CA THR A 419 3.03 6.75 0.55
C THR A 419 3.46 7.77 -0.50
N THR A 420 2.66 8.81 -0.71
CA THR A 420 3.03 9.98 -1.52
C THR A 420 4.39 10.56 -1.16
N TRP A 421 4.80 10.48 0.12
CA TRP A 421 6.04 11.02 0.65
C TRP A 421 7.29 10.26 0.15
N ASP A 422 7.13 9.01 -0.28
CA ASP A 422 8.20 8.21 -0.89
C ASP A 422 8.52 8.65 -2.34
N PHE A 423 7.66 9.47 -2.97
CA PHE A 423 7.70 9.78 -4.41
C PHE A 423 7.75 11.27 -4.76
N MET A 424 7.79 12.16 -3.76
CA MET A 424 7.76 13.63 -3.93
C MET A 424 9.11 14.30 -3.60
N ARG A 425 10.24 13.59 -3.75
CA ARG A 425 11.57 14.21 -3.57
C ARG A 425 11.74 15.33 -4.59
N THR A 426 12.17 16.51 -4.15
CA THR A 426 12.31 17.66 -5.06
C THR A 426 13.64 17.59 -5.84
N PRO A 427 13.82 18.37 -6.92
CA PRO A 427 15.06 18.39 -7.67
C PRO A 427 16.27 18.90 -6.88
N GLU A 428 16.07 19.86 -5.99
CA GLU A 428 17.11 20.70 -5.39
C GLU A 428 18.00 19.96 -4.37
N ASN A 429 17.48 18.89 -3.76
CA ASN A 429 18.22 18.07 -2.81
C ASN A 429 18.21 16.60 -3.22
N GLU A 430 19.35 16.13 -3.74
CA GLU A 430 19.53 14.73 -4.13
C GLU A 430 19.59 13.79 -2.92
N SER A 431 19.93 14.28 -1.73
CA SER A 431 20.13 13.44 -0.53
C SER A 431 18.84 13.07 0.19
N ASP A 432 17.74 13.77 -0.09
CA ASP A 432 16.46 13.61 0.61
C ASP A 432 15.81 12.23 0.43
N TRP A 433 14.74 11.99 1.19
CA TRP A 433 13.97 10.75 1.14
C TRP A 433 13.26 10.56 -0.20
N GLY A 434 13.16 9.31 -0.65
CA GLY A 434 12.33 8.92 -1.78
C GLY A 434 12.95 9.16 -3.16
N ASN A 435 12.09 9.20 -4.17
CA ASN A 435 12.41 9.53 -5.56
C ASN A 435 11.51 10.65 -6.12
N ARG A 436 11.75 11.03 -7.38
CA ARG A 436 11.07 12.15 -8.06
C ARG A 436 9.75 11.77 -8.78
N LEU A 437 9.22 10.56 -8.62
CA LEU A 437 8.15 10.01 -9.48
C LEU A 437 6.88 10.88 -9.55
N MET A 438 6.32 11.34 -8.42
CA MET A 438 5.08 12.16 -8.39
C MET A 438 5.25 13.57 -8.98
N ILE A 439 6.49 14.05 -9.16
CA ILE A 439 6.77 15.38 -9.71
C ILE A 439 7.14 15.35 -11.20
N LEU A 440 7.31 14.16 -11.81
CA LEU A 440 7.54 14.03 -13.25
C LEU A 440 6.33 14.58 -14.04
N PRO A 441 6.53 15.39 -15.10
CA PRO A 441 5.43 15.97 -15.87
C PRO A 441 4.41 14.95 -16.38
N GLU A 442 4.89 13.77 -16.78
CA GLU A 442 4.07 12.66 -17.26
C GLU A 442 3.18 12.10 -16.14
N VAL A 443 3.72 11.92 -14.93
CA VAL A 443 2.96 11.44 -13.77
C VAL A 443 1.95 12.48 -13.29
N ARG A 444 2.26 13.77 -13.44
CA ARG A 444 1.32 14.87 -13.13
C ARG A 444 0.09 14.89 -14.05
N ASN A 445 0.20 14.41 -15.30
CA ASN A 445 -0.95 14.27 -16.19
C ASN A 445 -1.85 13.07 -15.81
N MET A 446 -1.27 11.93 -15.43
CA MET A 446 -2.03 10.69 -15.17
C MET A 446 -2.58 10.61 -13.74
N THR A 447 -3.46 9.65 -13.45
CA THR A 447 -3.97 9.45 -12.07
C THR A 447 -3.11 8.43 -11.31
N MET A 448 -2.59 8.79 -10.14
CA MET A 448 -1.79 7.87 -9.32
C MET A 448 -2.59 7.42 -8.08
N LEU A 449 -2.66 6.11 -7.86
CA LEU A 449 -3.35 5.51 -6.71
C LEU A 449 -2.31 5.10 -5.66
N LEU A 450 -2.42 5.59 -4.43
CA LEU A 450 -1.42 5.37 -3.37
C LEU A 450 -2.07 4.86 -2.08
N ILE A 451 -1.31 4.20 -1.19
CA ILE A 451 -1.83 3.88 0.16
C ILE A 451 -2.05 5.13 1.03
N GLU A 452 -1.36 6.23 0.74
CA GLU A 452 -1.58 7.56 1.35
C GLU A 452 -1.29 8.66 0.31
N SER A 453 -2.19 9.63 0.14
CA SER A 453 -2.08 10.73 -0.84
C SER A 453 -1.80 12.09 -0.20
N SER A 454 -1.13 12.98 -0.93
CA SER A 454 -0.84 14.34 -0.46
C SER A 454 -2.12 15.20 -0.46
N PRO A 455 -2.40 15.97 0.61
CA PRO A 455 -3.53 16.90 0.61
C PRO A 455 -3.32 18.08 -0.36
N TRP A 456 -2.08 18.33 -0.79
CA TRP A 456 -1.69 19.44 -1.67
C TRP A 456 -1.37 18.98 -3.09
N ASN A 457 -2.10 17.99 -3.61
CA ASN A 457 -1.89 17.46 -4.96
C ASN A 457 -3.19 16.97 -5.61
N TYR A 458 -3.34 17.20 -6.92
CA TYR A 458 -4.59 16.93 -7.65
C TYR A 458 -4.63 15.56 -8.39
N HIS A 459 -3.51 14.84 -8.48
CA HIS A 459 -3.37 13.63 -9.30
C HIS A 459 -3.17 12.34 -8.50
N GLY A 460 -2.67 12.44 -7.26
CA GLY A 460 -2.59 11.33 -6.30
C GLY A 460 -3.90 11.14 -5.51
N PHE A 461 -4.44 9.92 -5.50
CA PHE A 461 -5.64 9.53 -4.75
C PHE A 461 -5.35 8.36 -3.81
N ALA A 462 -5.74 8.48 -2.54
CA ALA A 462 -5.51 7.41 -1.59
C ALA A 462 -6.54 6.29 -1.70
N VAL A 463 -6.05 5.06 -1.76
CA VAL A 463 -6.81 3.80 -1.73
C VAL A 463 -6.43 3.01 -0.45
N PRO A 464 -7.33 2.17 0.10
CA PRO A 464 -7.09 1.43 1.33
C PRO A 464 -5.77 0.65 1.36
N TYR A 465 -5.08 0.66 2.51
CA TYR A 465 -3.95 -0.25 2.75
C TYR A 465 -4.43 -1.71 2.68
N PRO A 466 -3.63 -2.65 2.11
CA PRO A 466 -3.93 -4.08 2.20
C PRO A 466 -4.11 -4.54 3.66
N THR A 467 -5.28 -5.09 3.98
CA THR A 467 -5.59 -5.66 5.32
C THR A 467 -5.14 -7.13 5.40
N TYR A 468 -5.63 -7.91 6.36
CA TYR A 468 -5.29 -9.34 6.51
C TYR A 468 -6.35 -10.31 5.97
N PHE A 469 -7.48 -9.81 5.48
CA PHE A 469 -8.63 -10.60 5.04
C PHE A 469 -8.91 -10.35 3.57
N HIS A 470 -8.78 -11.41 2.78
CA HIS A 470 -8.93 -11.45 1.33
C HIS A 470 -9.89 -12.61 1.00
N PRO A 471 -11.21 -12.42 1.23
CA PRO A 471 -12.19 -13.45 0.98
C PRO A 471 -12.21 -13.80 -0.50
N SER A 472 -12.55 -15.06 -0.78
CA SER A 472 -12.68 -15.59 -2.13
C SER A 472 -14.14 -15.68 -2.59
N THR A 473 -15.10 -15.53 -1.65
CA THR A 473 -16.53 -15.77 -1.88
C THR A 473 -17.43 -14.78 -1.14
N TYR A 474 -18.65 -14.57 -1.65
CA TYR A 474 -19.74 -13.85 -0.98
C TYR A 474 -20.05 -14.42 0.42
N ALA A 475 -19.94 -15.74 0.59
CA ALA A 475 -20.22 -16.42 1.84
C ALA A 475 -19.26 -16.00 2.97
N GLU A 476 -17.95 -15.92 2.70
CA GLU A 476 -16.96 -15.48 3.69
C GLU A 476 -17.19 -14.02 4.12
N ILE A 477 -17.54 -13.14 3.18
CA ILE A 477 -17.86 -11.73 3.46
C ILE A 477 -19.05 -11.62 4.42
N ILE A 478 -20.15 -12.34 4.13
CA ILE A 478 -21.35 -12.35 4.99
C ILE A 478 -21.07 -12.99 6.34
N GLN A 479 -20.35 -14.12 6.39
CA GLN A 479 -19.97 -14.77 7.64
C GLN A 479 -19.14 -13.85 8.53
N TRP A 480 -18.15 -13.16 7.97
CA TRP A 480 -17.33 -12.21 8.70
C TRP A 480 -18.14 -11.01 9.20
N GLN A 481 -18.97 -10.38 8.36
CA GLN A 481 -19.86 -9.31 8.82
C GLN A 481 -20.82 -9.77 9.94
N MET A 482 -21.38 -10.98 9.85
CA MET A 482 -22.26 -11.52 10.89
C MET A 482 -21.50 -11.85 12.18
N ARG A 483 -20.25 -12.32 12.10
CA ARG A 483 -19.36 -12.42 13.27
C ARG A 483 -19.14 -11.03 13.88
N MET A 484 -18.79 -10.02 13.07
CA MET A 484 -18.53 -8.66 13.54
C MET A 484 -19.74 -7.98 14.17
N ARG A 485 -20.97 -8.32 13.76
CA ARG A 485 -22.21 -7.91 14.45
C ARG A 485 -22.35 -8.57 15.83
N ARG A 486 -22.03 -9.87 15.94
CA ARG A 486 -22.16 -10.69 17.17
C ARG A 486 -20.99 -10.58 18.16
N MET A 487 -19.86 -9.96 17.79
CA MET A 487 -18.69 -9.83 18.67
C MET A 487 -19.00 -9.08 19.98
N ASN A 488 -18.67 -9.69 21.13
CA ASN A 488 -18.70 -9.03 22.43
C ASN A 488 -17.40 -8.22 22.63
N ARG A 489 -17.53 -6.94 22.99
CA ARG A 489 -16.42 -5.98 23.11
C ARG A 489 -16.26 -5.57 24.57
N ARG A 490 -15.25 -6.13 25.24
CA ARG A 490 -14.98 -5.93 26.67
C ARG A 490 -14.42 -4.53 26.96
N TYR A 491 -13.62 -3.99 26.05
CA TYR A 491 -12.92 -2.72 26.25
C TYR A 491 -13.67 -1.57 25.59
N LEU A 492 -13.68 -0.41 26.23
CA LEU A 492 -14.23 0.81 25.65
C LEU A 492 -13.36 1.23 24.47
N PHE A 493 -12.04 1.28 24.65
CA PHE A 493 -11.11 1.64 23.58
C PHE A 493 -9.81 0.84 23.61
N SER A 494 -9.04 0.91 22.54
CA SER A 494 -7.70 0.31 22.48
C SER A 494 -6.75 1.09 21.59
N PHE A 495 -5.45 0.97 21.90
CA PHE A 495 -4.37 1.47 21.07
C PHE A 495 -3.34 0.36 20.82
N VAL A 496 -2.84 0.32 19.59
CA VAL A 496 -1.73 -0.54 19.15
C VAL A 496 -0.69 0.37 18.53
N GLY A 497 0.49 0.43 19.13
CA GLY A 497 1.54 1.37 18.73
C GLY A 497 2.67 1.47 19.74
N ALA A 498 3.58 2.42 19.49
CA ALA A 498 4.74 2.74 20.31
C ALA A 498 4.89 4.26 20.42
N PRO A 499 5.54 4.80 21.48
CA PRO A 499 5.86 6.21 21.55
C PRO A 499 6.83 6.59 20.42
N ARG A 500 6.94 7.88 20.11
CA ARG A 500 7.91 8.41 19.15
C ARG A 500 8.68 9.58 19.79
N PRO A 501 9.67 9.30 20.67
CA PRO A 501 10.39 10.35 21.37
C PRO A 501 11.10 11.33 20.42
N ASN A 502 11.59 10.85 19.28
CA ASN A 502 12.25 11.66 18.24
C ASN A 502 11.26 12.50 17.40
N LEU A 503 9.94 12.39 17.61
CA LEU A 503 8.95 13.31 17.04
C LEU A 503 8.25 14.02 18.19
N GLY A 504 8.80 15.16 18.63
CA GLY A 504 8.32 15.91 19.79
C GLY A 504 6.83 16.26 19.76
N ASP A 505 6.23 16.39 18.58
CA ASP A 505 4.80 16.66 18.41
C ASP A 505 3.88 15.43 18.41
N SER A 506 4.40 14.21 18.53
CA SER A 506 3.62 12.96 18.44
C SER A 506 2.72 12.71 19.67
N ILE A 507 1.41 12.95 19.51
CA ILE A 507 0.28 12.61 20.43
C ILE A 507 0.26 11.16 20.99
N ARG A 508 1.08 10.26 20.45
CA ARG A 508 1.11 8.85 20.85
C ARG A 508 1.45 8.63 22.32
N THR A 509 2.27 9.50 22.92
CA THR A 509 2.66 9.39 24.32
C THR A 509 1.45 9.63 25.23
N GLU A 510 0.72 10.73 25.00
CA GLU A 510 -0.49 11.11 25.73
C GLU A 510 -1.62 10.08 25.54
N ILE A 511 -1.75 9.52 24.34
CA ILE A 511 -2.66 8.41 24.07
C ILE A 511 -2.30 7.16 24.90
N MET A 512 -1.01 6.82 25.00
CA MET A 512 -0.54 5.68 25.79
C MET A 512 -0.73 5.92 27.28
N ASP A 513 -0.47 7.13 27.79
CA ASP A 513 -0.59 7.47 29.20
C ASP A 513 -2.06 7.59 29.64
N GLN A 514 -2.94 8.21 28.83
CA GLN A 514 -4.38 8.17 29.08
C GLN A 514 -4.90 6.71 29.05
N CYS A 515 -4.43 5.88 28.12
CA CYS A 515 -4.81 4.46 28.06
C CYS A 515 -4.35 3.68 29.30
N LYS A 516 -3.12 3.92 29.79
CA LYS A 516 -2.59 3.33 31.03
C LYS A 516 -3.40 3.78 32.26
N ALA A 517 -3.76 5.08 32.33
CA ALA A 517 -4.60 5.64 33.39
C ALA A 517 -6.04 5.07 33.40
N SER A 518 -6.60 4.76 32.22
CA SER A 518 -7.94 4.18 32.04
C SER A 518 -8.11 2.72 32.53
N LYS A 519 -7.05 2.08 33.03
CA LYS A 519 -7.05 0.74 33.65
C LYS A 519 -7.82 -0.31 32.83
N SER A 520 -9.00 -0.72 33.28
CA SER A 520 -9.80 -1.79 32.65
C SER A 520 -10.59 -1.35 31.41
N LYS A 521 -10.73 -0.04 31.15
CA LYS A 521 -11.50 0.50 30.02
C LYS A 521 -10.69 0.55 28.71
N CYS A 522 -9.37 0.74 28.80
CA CYS A 522 -8.49 0.71 27.64
C CYS A 522 -7.74 -0.63 27.51
N LYS A 523 -7.40 -1.02 26.28
CA LYS A 523 -6.50 -2.14 25.98
C LYS A 523 -5.28 -1.63 25.20
N LEU A 524 -4.09 -1.70 25.78
CA LEU A 524 -2.85 -1.24 25.16
C LEU A 524 -2.01 -2.41 24.65
N LEU A 525 -1.51 -2.32 23.41
CA LEU A 525 -0.44 -3.17 22.90
C LEU A 525 0.78 -2.29 22.55
N GLU A 526 1.81 -2.34 23.41
CA GLU A 526 3.04 -1.57 23.24
C GLU A 526 3.98 -2.29 22.26
N CYS A 527 4.22 -1.68 21.11
CA CYS A 527 5.04 -2.20 20.01
C CYS A 527 6.53 -1.91 20.22
N VAL A 528 7.07 -2.33 21.36
CA VAL A 528 8.49 -2.14 21.71
C VAL A 528 9.42 -2.95 20.79
N SER A 529 10.63 -2.45 20.57
CA SER A 529 11.67 -3.15 19.79
C SER A 529 11.90 -4.57 20.33
N GLY A 530 12.08 -5.54 19.43
CA GLY A 530 12.16 -6.97 19.76
C GLY A 530 10.82 -7.66 20.06
N SER A 531 9.73 -6.93 20.33
CA SER A 531 8.41 -7.52 20.55
C SER A 531 7.74 -7.93 19.24
N GLN A 532 7.74 -9.24 18.96
CA GLN A 532 7.07 -9.83 17.80
C GLN A 532 5.52 -9.70 17.83
N LYS A 533 4.92 -9.09 18.85
CA LYS A 533 3.45 -9.01 19.00
C LYS A 533 2.78 -8.10 17.98
N CYS A 534 3.43 -6.99 17.59
CA CYS A 534 2.88 -6.06 16.59
C CYS A 534 3.21 -6.43 15.13
N TYR A 535 3.82 -7.60 14.91
CA TYR A 535 4.05 -8.19 13.60
C TYR A 535 3.18 -9.44 13.36
N LYS A 536 2.34 -9.82 14.34
CA LYS A 536 1.48 -10.99 14.29
C LYS A 536 0.01 -10.60 14.06
N PRO A 537 -0.58 -10.92 12.89
CA PRO A 537 -1.93 -10.49 12.53
C PRO A 537 -3.00 -10.95 13.53
N ASP A 538 -2.89 -12.19 14.02
CA ASP A 538 -3.81 -12.75 15.00
C ASP A 538 -3.82 -11.95 16.31
N GLN A 539 -2.66 -11.43 16.75
CA GLN A 539 -2.55 -10.63 17.97
C GLN A 539 -3.19 -9.26 17.78
N ILE A 540 -2.90 -8.57 16.66
CA ILE A 540 -3.46 -7.26 16.33
C ILE A 540 -5.00 -7.35 16.26
N MET A 541 -5.51 -8.31 15.49
CA MET A 541 -6.96 -8.49 15.34
C MET A 541 -7.63 -8.84 16.67
N LYS A 542 -7.04 -9.71 17.52
CA LYS A 542 -7.53 -9.98 18.89
C LYS A 542 -7.60 -8.75 19.80
N PHE A 543 -6.91 -7.65 19.49
CA PHE A 543 -7.08 -6.38 20.19
C PHE A 543 -8.29 -5.62 19.65
N PHE A 544 -8.35 -5.34 18.35
CA PHE A 544 -9.46 -4.59 17.74
C PHE A 544 -10.82 -5.31 17.85
N LEU A 545 -10.85 -6.65 17.72
CA LEU A 545 -12.05 -7.48 17.91
C LEU A 545 -12.66 -7.35 19.31
N SER A 546 -11.83 -7.05 20.33
CA SER A 546 -12.24 -6.99 21.73
C SER A 546 -12.65 -5.60 22.22
N SER A 547 -12.53 -4.57 21.38
CA SER A 547 -12.63 -3.15 21.75
C SER A 547 -13.72 -2.43 20.97
N THR A 548 -14.41 -1.47 21.59
CA THR A 548 -15.48 -0.70 20.94
C THR A 548 -14.93 0.38 20.01
N PHE A 549 -13.93 1.12 20.49
CA PHE A 549 -13.21 2.15 19.74
C PHE A 549 -11.73 1.78 19.56
N CYS A 550 -11.13 2.18 18.43
CA CYS A 550 -9.73 1.90 18.11
C CYS A 550 -9.02 3.21 17.77
N LEU A 551 -7.99 3.56 18.54
CA LEU A 551 -7.31 4.85 18.41
C LEU A 551 -6.32 4.83 17.24
N GLN A 552 -6.53 5.72 16.27
CA GLN A 552 -5.75 5.86 15.04
C GLN A 552 -5.13 7.27 14.94
N PRO A 553 -4.17 7.64 15.82
CA PRO A 553 -3.33 8.81 15.58
C PRO A 553 -2.40 8.61 14.37
N PRO A 554 -1.82 9.71 13.83
CA PRO A 554 -0.74 9.68 12.83
C PRO A 554 0.51 8.89 13.23
N GLY A 555 1.53 8.92 12.37
CA GLY A 555 2.84 8.32 12.59
C GLY A 555 3.95 9.06 11.87
N ASP A 556 4.73 8.31 11.09
CA ASP A 556 5.67 8.85 10.10
C ASP A 556 4.94 9.59 8.96
N SER A 557 3.65 9.32 8.82
CA SER A 557 2.71 9.84 7.83
C SER A 557 1.30 9.91 8.46
N TYR A 558 0.29 10.44 7.76
CA TYR A 558 -1.02 10.73 8.36
C TYR A 558 -1.82 9.47 8.72
N THR A 559 -1.67 8.38 7.97
CA THR A 559 -2.49 7.18 8.07
C THR A 559 -1.66 5.93 8.33
N ARG A 560 -2.32 4.87 8.80
CA ARG A 560 -1.73 3.57 9.07
C ARG A 560 -2.68 2.46 8.67
N ARG A 561 -2.13 1.33 8.19
CA ARG A 561 -2.84 0.05 7.95
C ARG A 561 -3.80 -0.33 9.09
N SER A 562 -3.38 -0.10 10.33
CA SER A 562 -4.17 -0.37 11.55
C SER A 562 -5.57 0.26 11.54
N THR A 563 -5.77 1.34 10.77
CA THR A 563 -7.07 1.94 10.49
C THR A 563 -8.02 0.93 9.84
N PHE A 564 -7.60 0.39 8.70
CA PHE A 564 -8.37 -0.54 7.88
C PHE A 564 -8.53 -1.89 8.58
N ASP A 565 -7.49 -2.39 9.27
CA ASP A 565 -7.57 -3.58 10.11
C ASP A 565 -8.57 -3.41 11.27
N SER A 566 -8.68 -2.19 11.85
CA SER A 566 -9.66 -1.93 12.91
C SER A 566 -11.10 -1.88 12.39
N ILE A 567 -11.31 -1.34 11.18
CA ILE A 567 -12.62 -1.36 10.50
C ILE A 567 -13.00 -2.79 10.11
N LEU A 568 -12.06 -3.57 9.57
CA LEU A 568 -12.19 -5.00 9.32
C LEU A 568 -12.60 -5.75 10.59
N ALA A 569 -12.02 -5.43 11.74
CA ALA A 569 -12.40 -5.98 13.04
C ALA A 569 -13.71 -5.40 13.63
N GLY A 570 -14.48 -4.61 12.87
CA GLY A 570 -15.73 -3.97 13.30
C GLY A 570 -15.58 -2.98 14.46
N CYS A 571 -14.36 -2.47 14.68
CA CYS A 571 -14.02 -1.49 15.71
C CYS A 571 -14.18 -0.07 15.17
N ILE A 572 -14.74 0.85 15.94
CA ILE A 572 -14.99 2.23 15.48
C ILE A 572 -13.67 3.02 15.53
N PRO A 573 -13.12 3.50 14.40
CA PRO A 573 -11.87 4.25 14.41
C PRO A 573 -12.06 5.63 15.06
N VAL A 574 -11.04 6.02 15.83
CA VAL A 574 -10.93 7.36 16.44
C VAL A 574 -9.73 8.06 15.84
N PHE A 575 -9.98 9.10 15.05
CA PHE A 575 -8.94 9.86 14.35
C PHE A 575 -8.62 11.15 15.09
N PHE A 576 -7.36 11.57 14.99
CA PHE A 576 -6.83 12.74 15.70
C PHE A 576 -6.41 13.89 14.77
N HIS A 577 -6.19 13.57 13.48
CA HIS A 577 -5.88 14.49 12.39
C HIS A 577 -6.88 14.24 11.23
N PRO A 578 -7.44 15.27 10.56
CA PRO A 578 -8.37 15.07 9.44
C PRO A 578 -7.68 14.40 8.23
N GLY A 579 -6.38 14.61 8.09
CA GLY A 579 -5.53 13.90 7.12
C GLY A 579 -5.53 12.38 7.29
N SER A 580 -5.81 11.83 8.48
CA SER A 580 -5.74 10.38 8.71
C SER A 580 -6.85 9.57 8.00
N ALA A 581 -7.95 10.21 7.58
CA ALA A 581 -9.08 9.51 6.95
C ALA A 581 -10.10 10.37 6.17
N TYR A 582 -10.10 11.70 6.32
CA TYR A 582 -11.20 12.55 5.80
C TYR A 582 -10.78 13.37 4.59
N ALA A 583 -9.54 13.89 4.58
CA ALA A 583 -8.95 14.62 3.46
C ALA A 583 -8.42 13.71 2.33
N GLN A 584 -8.53 12.39 2.50
CA GLN A 584 -8.13 11.35 1.56
C GLN A 584 -9.06 10.13 1.71
N TYR A 585 -8.91 9.11 0.84
CA TYR A 585 -9.86 7.97 0.71
C TYR A 585 -11.30 8.38 0.35
N VAL A 586 -11.49 9.53 -0.30
CA VAL A 586 -12.79 10.15 -0.59
C VAL A 586 -13.75 9.32 -1.47
N TRP A 587 -13.23 8.29 -2.16
CA TRP A 587 -14.03 7.31 -2.92
C TRP A 587 -14.50 6.10 -2.08
N HIS A 588 -13.80 5.81 -0.98
CA HIS A 588 -13.97 4.61 -0.17
C HIS A 588 -14.74 4.86 1.13
N LEU A 589 -14.57 6.04 1.73
CA LEU A 589 -15.16 6.42 3.02
C LEU A 589 -16.35 7.40 2.84
N PRO A 590 -17.41 7.32 3.68
CA PRO A 590 -18.53 8.25 3.62
C PRO A 590 -18.11 9.69 3.94
N LYS A 591 -18.65 10.69 3.21
CA LYS A 591 -18.44 12.13 3.52
C LYS A 591 -18.94 12.52 4.92
N ASP A 592 -19.97 11.85 5.43
CA ASP A 592 -20.43 12.02 6.81
C ASP A 592 -19.58 11.17 7.76
N ILE A 593 -18.51 11.79 8.28
CA ILE A 593 -17.56 11.18 9.22
C ILE A 593 -18.25 10.69 10.50
N ALA A 594 -19.28 11.40 10.97
CA ALA A 594 -19.98 11.11 12.22
C ALA A 594 -20.80 9.81 12.17
N LYS A 595 -21.00 9.23 10.97
CA LYS A 595 -21.62 7.91 10.76
C LYS A 595 -20.69 6.72 10.99
N TYR A 596 -19.36 6.86 10.93
CA TYR A 596 -18.45 5.70 11.02
C TYR A 596 -17.23 5.89 11.94
N SER A 597 -16.88 7.11 12.32
CA SER A 597 -15.71 7.39 13.16
C SER A 597 -16.02 8.36 14.31
N VAL A 598 -15.03 8.56 15.18
CA VAL A 598 -14.98 9.69 16.11
C VAL A 598 -13.76 10.55 15.76
N PHE A 599 -13.90 11.87 15.75
CA PHE A 599 -12.79 12.81 15.63
C PHE A 599 -12.49 13.43 17.00
N ILE A 600 -11.21 13.47 17.40
CA ILE A 600 -10.74 14.13 18.61
C ILE A 600 -9.50 14.96 18.25
N PRO A 601 -9.59 16.29 18.08
CA PRO A 601 -8.47 17.16 17.72
C PRO A 601 -7.22 16.90 18.57
N GLU A 602 -6.11 16.52 17.94
CA GLU A 602 -4.89 16.13 18.65
C GLU A 602 -4.37 17.20 19.62
N LYS A 603 -4.39 18.46 19.21
CA LYS A 603 -4.00 19.62 20.01
C LYS A 603 -4.73 19.66 21.36
N ASN A 604 -6.03 19.37 21.39
CA ASN A 604 -6.81 19.35 22.63
C ASN A 604 -6.44 18.18 23.57
N VAL A 605 -5.86 17.10 23.04
CA VAL A 605 -5.36 15.97 23.85
C VAL A 605 -3.99 16.31 24.43
N LYS A 606 -3.07 16.82 23.60
CA LYS A 606 -1.72 17.26 24.01
C LYS A 606 -1.77 18.38 25.05
N GLU A 607 -2.65 19.36 24.87
CA GLU A 607 -2.89 20.46 25.82
C GLU A 607 -3.70 20.03 27.07
N GLY A 608 -4.02 18.75 27.24
CA GLY A 608 -4.78 18.23 28.39
C GLY A 608 -6.25 18.67 28.47
N LYS A 609 -6.73 19.46 27.50
CA LYS A 609 -8.09 20.03 27.46
C LYS A 609 -9.18 18.97 27.33
N VAL A 610 -8.88 17.79 26.77
CA VAL A 610 -9.82 16.66 26.69
C VAL A 610 -9.21 15.33 27.11
N SER A 611 -10.03 14.51 27.77
CA SER A 611 -9.76 13.09 28.01
C SER A 611 -10.51 12.23 27.00
N ILE A 612 -9.77 11.33 26.35
CA ILE A 612 -10.29 10.39 25.35
C ILE A 612 -11.36 9.48 25.96
N GLU A 613 -11.12 8.97 27.18
CA GLU A 613 -12.12 8.17 27.90
C GLU A 613 -13.41 8.96 28.15
N ASN A 614 -13.30 10.23 28.58
CA ASN A 614 -14.46 11.07 28.87
C ASN A 614 -15.27 11.42 27.61
N ILE A 615 -14.62 11.56 26.45
CA ILE A 615 -15.32 11.73 25.17
C ILE A 615 -16.03 10.41 24.80
N LEU A 616 -15.30 9.30 24.72
CA LEU A 616 -15.83 8.03 24.19
C LEU A 616 -16.90 7.41 25.08
N SER A 617 -16.82 7.59 26.40
CA SER A 617 -17.82 7.09 27.36
C SER A 617 -19.14 7.87 27.36
N ARG A 618 -19.15 9.11 26.85
CA ARG A 618 -20.36 9.94 26.70
C ARG A 618 -21.16 9.63 25.43
N ILE A 619 -20.63 8.83 24.50
CA ILE A 619 -21.31 8.49 23.25
C ILE A 619 -22.46 7.51 23.53
N PRO A 620 -23.73 7.83 23.20
CA PRO A 620 -24.87 6.96 23.48
C PRO A 620 -24.73 5.59 22.81
N ARG A 621 -25.15 4.52 23.51
CA ARG A 621 -25.08 3.13 23.00
C ARG A 621 -25.78 2.95 21.65
N THR A 622 -26.86 3.68 21.39
CA THR A 622 -27.57 3.72 20.10
C THR A 622 -26.67 4.26 18.97
N ARG A 623 -25.94 5.36 19.22
CA ARG A 623 -24.96 5.91 18.27
C ARG A 623 -23.77 4.99 18.08
N ILE A 624 -23.28 4.32 19.14
CA ILE A 624 -22.23 3.30 19.03
C ILE A 624 -22.68 2.14 18.14
N PHE A 625 -23.90 1.63 18.33
CA PHE A 625 -24.47 0.57 17.48
C PHE A 625 -24.59 1.00 16.02
N ALA A 626 -25.12 2.21 15.77
CA ALA A 626 -25.22 2.77 14.43
C ALA A 626 -23.86 2.92 13.74
N MET A 627 -22.85 3.49 14.43
CA MET A 627 -21.50 3.64 13.87
C MET A 627 -20.87 2.28 13.58
N ARG A 628 -21.01 1.30 14.48
CA ARG A 628 -20.49 -0.06 14.29
C ARG A 628 -21.14 -0.77 13.10
N GLU A 629 -22.45 -0.61 12.87
CA GLU A 629 -23.12 -1.20 11.69
C GLU A 629 -22.63 -0.55 10.38
N GLN A 630 -22.34 0.75 10.36
CA GLN A 630 -21.72 1.40 9.19
C GLN A 630 -20.29 0.91 8.96
N VAL A 631 -19.46 0.85 10.01
CA VAL A 631 -18.10 0.27 9.96
C VAL A 631 -18.13 -1.15 9.38
N ILE A 632 -19.08 -1.99 9.79
CA ILE A 632 -19.24 -3.36 9.27
C ILE A 632 -19.67 -3.38 7.80
N ARG A 633 -20.52 -2.43 7.36
CA ARG A 633 -20.91 -2.28 5.95
C ARG A 633 -19.77 -1.82 5.05
N LEU A 634 -18.83 -1.04 5.58
CA LEU A 634 -17.67 -0.56 4.82
C LEU A 634 -16.61 -1.64 4.57
N ILE A 635 -16.59 -2.74 5.31
CA ILE A 635 -15.54 -3.79 5.23
C ILE A 635 -15.20 -4.21 3.78
N PRO A 636 -16.16 -4.53 2.87
CA PRO A 636 -15.84 -4.91 1.49
C PRO A 636 -15.07 -3.82 0.74
N ARG A 637 -15.56 -2.58 0.75
CA ARG A 637 -14.98 -1.42 0.04
C ARG A 637 -13.58 -1.00 0.54
N LEU A 638 -13.10 -1.63 1.61
CA LEU A 638 -11.87 -1.32 2.35
C LEU A 638 -10.89 -2.50 2.46
N MET A 639 -11.20 -3.63 1.83
CA MET A 639 -10.29 -4.76 1.63
C MET A 639 -10.19 -5.07 0.13
N TYR A 640 -9.28 -5.96 -0.25
CA TYR A 640 -9.17 -6.47 -1.62
C TYR A 640 -9.58 -7.93 -1.62
N PHE A 641 -10.38 -8.38 -2.59
CA PHE A 641 -10.69 -9.80 -2.75
C PHE A 641 -9.44 -10.58 -3.16
N ASN A 642 -9.49 -11.91 -2.99
CA ASN A 642 -8.46 -12.79 -3.51
C ASN A 642 -8.33 -12.60 -5.05
N PRO A 643 -7.14 -12.32 -5.62
CA PRO A 643 -6.98 -12.16 -7.07
C PRO A 643 -7.31 -13.40 -7.92
N LEU A 644 -7.51 -14.57 -7.31
CA LEU A 644 -8.02 -15.77 -7.98
C LEU A 644 -9.55 -15.82 -8.12
N SER A 645 -10.29 -14.95 -7.44
CA SER A 645 -11.77 -14.96 -7.44
C SER A 645 -12.36 -14.15 -8.58
N LYS A 646 -13.43 -14.70 -9.16
CA LYS A 646 -14.24 -14.02 -10.17
C LYS A 646 -15.23 -13.07 -9.50
N SER A 647 -15.68 -12.06 -10.25
CA SER A 647 -16.77 -11.17 -9.84
C SER A 647 -18.08 -11.93 -9.54
N GLU A 648 -18.26 -13.12 -10.11
CA GLU A 648 -19.41 -14.01 -9.83
C GLU A 648 -19.34 -14.61 -8.41
N ASP A 649 -18.14 -14.96 -7.92
CA ASP A 649 -17.94 -15.65 -6.64
C ASP A 649 -18.20 -14.72 -5.44
N THR A 650 -17.87 -13.44 -5.58
CA THR A 650 -18.05 -12.39 -4.56
C THR A 650 -19.42 -11.68 -4.67
N GLY A 651 -20.15 -11.92 -5.76
CA GLY A 651 -21.55 -11.54 -5.93
C GLY A 651 -21.75 -10.03 -6.11
N ARG A 652 -22.48 -9.39 -5.19
CA ARG A 652 -22.88 -7.98 -5.30
C ARG A 652 -21.90 -6.99 -4.62
N PHE A 653 -20.82 -7.47 -4.03
CA PHE A 653 -19.90 -6.63 -3.27
C PHE A 653 -18.79 -6.09 -4.15
N GLU A 654 -18.55 -4.79 -4.06
CA GLU A 654 -17.37 -4.11 -4.61
C GLU A 654 -16.26 -4.11 -3.55
N ASP A 655 -15.03 -4.45 -3.96
CA ASP A 655 -13.83 -4.32 -3.12
C ASP A 655 -13.11 -2.96 -3.32
N ALA A 656 -12.00 -2.76 -2.61
CA ALA A 656 -11.19 -1.56 -2.74
C ALA A 656 -10.50 -1.42 -4.12
N PHE A 657 -10.39 -2.50 -4.91
CA PHE A 657 -9.95 -2.41 -6.31
C PHE A 657 -11.11 -1.93 -7.19
N ASP A 658 -12.30 -2.53 -7.06
CA ASP A 658 -13.47 -2.20 -7.88
C ASP A 658 -13.87 -0.71 -7.69
N VAL A 659 -13.87 -0.23 -6.45
CA VAL A 659 -14.16 1.16 -6.09
C VAL A 659 -13.10 2.14 -6.65
N ALA A 660 -11.83 1.76 -6.66
CA ALA A 660 -10.76 2.61 -7.17
C ALA A 660 -10.77 2.70 -8.70
N VAL A 661 -11.04 1.61 -9.41
CA VAL A 661 -11.18 1.60 -10.88
C VAL A 661 -12.39 2.41 -11.32
N GLU A 662 -13.54 2.29 -10.63
CA GLU A 662 -14.71 3.13 -10.90
C GLU A 662 -14.42 4.62 -10.65
N GLY A 663 -13.69 4.96 -9.58
CA GLY A 663 -13.26 6.34 -9.29
C GLY A 663 -12.35 6.94 -10.39
N VAL A 664 -11.42 6.14 -10.93
CA VAL A 664 -10.60 6.55 -12.09
C VAL A 664 -11.46 6.74 -13.34
N LEU A 665 -12.35 5.78 -13.67
CA LEU A 665 -13.21 5.87 -14.85
C LEU A 665 -14.09 7.13 -14.82
N GLN A 666 -14.72 7.44 -13.67
CA GLN A 666 -15.52 8.65 -13.47
C GLN A 666 -14.69 9.93 -13.58
N ARG A 667 -13.45 9.93 -13.07
CA ARG A 667 -12.52 11.07 -13.19
C ARG A 667 -12.14 11.35 -14.65
N VAL A 668 -11.84 10.31 -15.43
CA VAL A 668 -11.45 10.45 -16.85
C VAL A 668 -12.64 10.81 -17.73
N ASP A 669 -13.82 10.24 -17.51
CA ASP A 669 -15.08 10.64 -18.18
C ASP A 669 -15.41 12.13 -17.91
N GLY A 670 -15.33 12.56 -16.65
CA GLY A 670 -15.51 13.96 -16.28
C GLY A 670 -14.48 14.90 -16.93
N LEU A 671 -13.24 14.45 -17.12
CA LEU A 671 -12.21 15.22 -17.84
C LEU A 671 -12.51 15.32 -19.34
N ARG A 672 -12.90 14.22 -20.00
CA ARG A 672 -13.28 14.24 -21.43
C ARG A 672 -14.39 15.26 -21.69
N LYS A 673 -15.42 15.27 -20.85
CA LYS A 673 -16.55 16.22 -20.95
C LYS A 673 -16.10 17.68 -20.88
N ARG A 674 -15.22 18.04 -19.93
CA ARG A 674 -14.66 19.40 -19.86
C ARG A 674 -13.88 19.79 -21.13
N ILE A 675 -13.09 18.87 -21.68
CA ILE A 675 -12.34 19.10 -22.92
C ILE A 675 -13.29 19.26 -24.13
N GLU A 676 -14.39 18.49 -24.20
CA GLU A 676 -15.42 18.61 -25.23
C GLU A 676 -16.26 19.90 -25.10
N GLU A 677 -16.45 20.39 -23.87
CA GLU A 677 -17.04 21.70 -23.55
C GLU A 677 -16.08 22.89 -23.83
N GLY A 678 -14.82 22.61 -24.19
CA GLY A 678 -13.81 23.61 -24.54
C GLY A 678 -12.98 24.14 -23.36
N ASN A 679 -13.02 23.48 -22.20
CA ASN A 679 -12.16 23.79 -21.07
C ASN A 679 -10.90 22.88 -21.08
N GLU A 680 -9.74 23.47 -21.35
CA GLU A 680 -8.44 22.78 -21.38
C GLU A 680 -7.79 22.62 -19.99
N GLU A 681 -8.24 23.40 -19.00
CA GLU A 681 -7.74 23.30 -17.62
C GLU A 681 -8.25 22.03 -16.95
N ILE A 682 -7.31 21.26 -16.38
CA ILE A 682 -7.65 20.00 -15.71
C ILE A 682 -8.51 20.30 -14.47
N PHE A 683 -8.22 21.39 -13.75
CA PHE A 683 -8.93 21.87 -12.57
C PHE A 683 -8.90 23.41 -12.50
N ASP A 684 -9.99 23.99 -12.00
CA ASP A 684 -10.24 25.43 -11.82
C ASP A 684 -9.79 25.95 -10.44
N PHE A 685 -9.02 25.16 -9.69
CA PHE A 685 -8.56 25.47 -8.33
C PHE A 685 -7.02 25.33 -8.17
N PRO A 686 -6.37 26.16 -7.32
CA PRO A 686 -4.95 26.01 -7.00
C PRO A 686 -4.62 24.67 -6.31
N GLU A 687 -3.54 24.00 -6.76
CA GLU A 687 -3.16 22.64 -6.32
C GLU A 687 -3.01 22.48 -4.80
N GLN A 688 -2.62 23.54 -4.06
CA GLN A 688 -2.55 23.50 -2.59
C GLN A 688 -3.91 23.31 -1.90
N TYR A 689 -5.03 23.51 -2.59
CA TYR A 689 -6.39 23.28 -2.06
C TYR A 689 -7.02 21.97 -2.54
N SER A 690 -6.23 21.05 -3.13
CA SER A 690 -6.74 19.79 -3.67
C SER A 690 -7.55 18.96 -2.67
N TRP A 691 -7.10 18.82 -1.42
CA TRP A 691 -7.87 18.14 -0.36
C TRP A 691 -9.26 18.75 -0.16
N LYS A 692 -9.33 20.08 -0.18
CA LYS A 692 -10.54 20.84 0.11
C LYS A 692 -11.56 20.69 -1.02
N TYR A 693 -11.12 20.82 -2.26
CA TYR A 693 -11.97 20.57 -3.42
C TYR A 693 -12.42 19.10 -3.49
N ASN A 694 -11.51 18.14 -3.28
CA ASN A 694 -11.84 16.71 -3.32
C ASN A 694 -12.87 16.29 -2.23
N VAL A 695 -12.87 16.94 -1.06
CA VAL A 695 -13.85 16.68 0.00
C VAL A 695 -15.15 17.47 -0.19
N PHE A 696 -15.08 18.78 -0.38
CA PHE A 696 -16.24 19.69 -0.31
C PHE A 696 -16.78 20.15 -1.68
N GLY A 697 -15.99 20.05 -2.75
CA GLY A 697 -16.34 20.56 -4.08
C GLY A 697 -16.16 22.09 -4.23
N ASN A 698 -15.42 22.73 -3.34
CA ASN A 698 -15.09 24.16 -3.37
C ASN A 698 -13.75 24.42 -2.66
N VAL A 699 -13.34 25.69 -2.58
CA VAL A 699 -12.11 26.14 -1.88
C VAL A 699 -12.37 27.10 -0.70
N GLU A 700 -13.60 27.15 -0.18
CA GLU A 700 -14.02 28.07 0.90
C GLU A 700 -13.32 27.79 2.25
N LYS A 701 -13.28 28.77 3.15
CA LYS A 701 -12.57 28.62 4.44
C LYS A 701 -13.20 27.50 5.29
N HIS A 702 -12.40 26.53 5.73
CA HIS A 702 -12.86 25.38 6.53
C HIS A 702 -12.20 25.31 7.90
N GLU A 703 -12.84 24.65 8.88
CA GLU A 703 -12.26 24.40 10.21
C GLU A 703 -11.03 23.47 10.18
N TRP A 704 -10.71 22.88 9.02
CA TRP A 704 -9.54 22.00 8.85
C TRP A 704 -8.35 22.70 8.18
N ASP A 705 -8.47 23.97 7.80
CA ASP A 705 -7.41 24.69 7.09
C ASP A 705 -6.09 24.66 7.90
N SER A 706 -6.17 24.88 9.22
CA SER A 706 -5.03 24.84 10.14
C SER A 706 -4.44 23.44 10.43
N TYR A 707 -4.88 22.40 9.72
CA TYR A 707 -4.24 21.08 9.68
C TYR A 707 -3.49 20.82 8.36
N PHE A 708 -3.60 21.73 7.40
CA PHE A 708 -3.02 21.64 6.06
C PHE A 708 -2.33 22.95 5.62
N ASP A 709 -2.18 23.92 6.52
CA ASP A 709 -1.21 25.00 6.35
C ASP A 709 0.18 24.38 6.20
N ARG A 710 0.93 24.76 5.15
CA ARG A 710 2.32 24.33 4.98
C ARG A 710 3.23 25.13 5.93
N PRO A 711 4.25 24.51 6.56
CA PRO A 711 5.30 25.23 7.28
C PRO A 711 6.05 26.23 6.41
#